data_AF-A0A6A5EBL8-F1
#
_entry.id   AF-A0A6A5EBL8-F1
#
_cell.length_a   1.000
_cell.length_b   1.000
_cell.length_c   1.000
_cell.angle_alpha   90.00
_cell.angle_beta   90.00
_cell.angle_gamma   90.00
#
_symmetry.space_group_name_H-M   'P 1'
#
loop_
_entity.id
_entity.type
_entity.pdbx_description
1 polymer ?
#
loop_
_entity_poly.entity_id
_entity_poly.type
_entity_poly.pdbx_seq_one_letter_code
_entity_poly.pdbx_strand_id
1 'polypeptide(L)'
;MAGMLIDTTPVDKPTHKIGHLDPDTEYEISVLLTRPLDGGTGNPGPPLRARTKCADPMHGPRRLEVVDVQSKQVTLRWEPFGYNVTRCHSYNLTVQYHYRPAGAASREPVKEEVVYDSLSAAPQHAVRNLPPFTNVSLKLVLSNPEGRRESQELLVLTDEDVPGAVPVESILGSSYEQQISLSWREPLQTYGVIRQYEISYKALSSFDTEFDLSNQSGKVFKPANETSHVFTGLYPGSTYSFTIKASTVKGFGPPVITQFTTKISAPLMPAYDQESPLNQTDSTVTVLLKPAQSRGAPVSKYQVVVEEERPRRQRRGSAEILRCYPVPVHFQNATVLSSPYYFSAELPVGELRAPTPFCIGDNRTYSGYWNAPLLPHKSYAIYYQAVSTANGETKIDCVRVATKGAATRKPEPEQEKQSDHTVKIAGAIAGILLFIIIFLGVILLMKKRKLAKKRKETLSSRQEMTLMVNNSQHATMVDTHSHTLNGRTVSSPSSFTLKTNTISTTVPNSYYPDDSHTMTSETSSLVQSHYKQRESEREAPPYQTGQLHPAIRVADLLQHITQMKCAEGYGFKEEYESFFEGQSAPWDSAKKDENRMKNRYGNIIAYDHSRVRLQPQDGESGSDYINANYVDGYHRPNHYVATQGPMQETVYDFWRMVWQENTAAIVMVTNLVEVGRVSPHTHTHTHTHTHTHTHTHTHTHTHIQPQLHTHTHTHT
;
A
#
# COMPACT_ATOMS: atom_id res chain seq x y z
N MET A 1 41.58 -63.83 28.46
CA MET A 1 42.93 -64.36 28.73
C MET A 1 43.78 -64.02 27.51
N ALA A 2 44.94 -63.39 27.68
CA ALA A 2 45.90 -63.26 26.59
C ALA A 2 46.79 -64.51 26.58
N GLY A 3 46.92 -65.16 25.43
CA GLY A 3 47.90 -66.24 25.27
C GLY A 3 49.29 -65.65 25.06
N MET A 4 50.31 -66.19 25.74
CA MET A 4 51.70 -65.91 25.39
C MET A 4 51.99 -66.52 24.01
N LEU A 5 52.02 -65.68 22.97
CA LEU A 5 52.54 -66.09 21.67
C LEU A 5 54.07 -66.14 21.77
N ILE A 6 54.61 -67.35 21.89
CA ILE A 6 56.04 -67.62 21.83
C ILE A 6 56.37 -68.02 20.39
N ASP A 7 57.22 -67.23 19.74
CA ASP A 7 57.86 -67.58 18.45
C ASP A 7 59.35 -67.84 18.69
N THR A 8 59.99 -68.61 17.82
CA THR A 8 61.42 -68.98 17.91
C THR A 8 62.02 -69.07 16.51
N THR A 9 62.45 -67.92 16.01
CA THR A 9 63.09 -67.79 14.69
C THR A 9 64.61 -68.06 14.79
N PRO A 10 65.19 -68.94 13.95
CA PRO A 10 66.65 -69.13 13.87
C PRO A 10 67.33 -67.91 13.23
N VAL A 11 68.50 -67.53 13.76
CA VAL A 11 69.21 -66.30 13.36
C VAL A 11 70.64 -66.63 12.90
N ASP A 12 71.04 -66.07 11.75
CA ASP A 12 72.32 -66.33 11.08
C ASP A 12 73.38 -65.23 11.31
N LYS A 13 73.00 -64.09 11.90
CA LYS A 13 73.81 -62.87 12.01
C LYS A 13 73.69 -62.23 13.40
N PRO A 14 74.73 -61.52 13.90
CA PRO A 14 74.68 -60.84 15.20
C PRO A 14 73.68 -59.67 15.24
N THR A 15 73.25 -59.17 14.08
CA THR A 15 72.18 -58.17 13.94
C THR A 15 70.99 -58.81 13.23
N HIS A 16 69.84 -58.83 13.90
CA HIS A 16 68.58 -59.36 13.36
C HIS A 16 67.44 -58.37 13.63
N LYS A 17 66.45 -58.32 12.73
CA LYS A 17 65.27 -57.45 12.87
C LYS A 17 64.01 -58.32 12.93
N ILE A 18 63.42 -58.38 14.11
CA ILE A 18 62.10 -58.99 14.30
C ILE A 18 61.05 -58.08 13.65
N GLY A 19 60.24 -58.64 12.75
CA GLY A 19 59.17 -57.96 12.03
C GLY A 19 57.79 -58.39 12.53
N HIS A 20 56.73 -57.85 11.91
CA HIS A 20 55.33 -58.25 12.13
C HIS A 20 54.82 -58.22 13.59
N LEU A 21 55.53 -57.49 14.47
CA LEU A 21 55.11 -57.22 15.84
C LEU A 21 53.91 -56.26 15.87
N ASP A 22 53.05 -56.43 16.88
CA ASP A 22 51.93 -55.53 17.12
C ASP A 22 52.39 -54.22 17.81
N PRO A 23 51.78 -53.07 17.46
CA PRO A 23 52.05 -51.78 18.10
C PRO A 23 51.72 -51.71 19.60
N ASP A 24 52.37 -50.83 20.35
CA ASP A 24 52.14 -50.58 21.79
C ASP A 24 52.03 -51.85 22.64
N THR A 25 52.84 -52.84 22.27
CA THR A 25 52.83 -54.18 22.85
C THR A 25 54.21 -54.45 23.44
N GLU A 26 54.22 -54.99 24.65
CA GLU A 26 55.45 -55.30 25.38
C GLU A 26 55.87 -56.74 25.09
N TYR A 27 57.09 -56.88 24.57
CA TYR A 27 57.70 -58.15 24.20
C TYR A 27 58.87 -58.46 25.11
N GLU A 28 58.99 -59.73 25.49
CA GLU A 28 60.15 -60.29 26.17
C GLU A 28 60.94 -61.17 25.19
N ILE A 29 62.18 -60.78 24.91
CA ILE A 29 63.03 -61.37 23.88
C ILE A 29 64.25 -61.97 24.56
N SER A 30 64.45 -63.29 24.42
CA SER A 30 65.66 -63.98 24.89
C SER A 30 66.36 -64.69 23.73
N VAL A 31 67.67 -64.88 23.84
CA VAL A 31 68.49 -65.55 22.82
C VAL A 31 68.96 -66.89 23.37
N LEU A 32 68.70 -67.97 22.63
CA LEU A 32 69.21 -69.31 22.92
C LEU A 32 70.41 -69.59 22.01
N LEU A 33 71.44 -70.24 22.55
CA LEU A 33 72.61 -70.67 21.80
C LEU A 33 72.67 -72.20 21.75
N THR A 34 72.80 -72.75 20.54
CA THR A 34 72.91 -74.19 20.29
C THR A 34 74.32 -74.52 19.82
N ARG A 35 74.96 -75.51 20.44
CA ARG A 35 76.27 -76.01 20.01
C ARG A 35 76.07 -77.17 19.02
N PRO A 36 76.88 -77.28 17.95
CA PRO A 36 76.87 -78.45 17.06
C PRO A 36 77.15 -79.77 17.80
N LEU A 37 76.71 -80.89 17.21
CA LEU A 37 76.81 -82.25 17.76
C LEU A 37 76.06 -82.38 19.10
N ASP A 38 76.49 -83.27 19.99
CA ASP A 38 75.81 -83.61 21.26
C ASP A 38 75.78 -82.47 22.30
N GLY A 39 76.25 -81.27 21.95
CA GLY A 39 76.32 -80.11 22.85
C GLY A 39 74.97 -79.43 23.15
N GLY A 40 73.94 -79.70 22.34
CA GLY A 40 72.57 -79.26 22.59
C GLY A 40 72.32 -77.74 22.58
N THR A 41 71.10 -77.36 22.95
CA THR A 41 70.68 -75.96 23.14
C THR A 41 70.84 -75.58 24.61
N GLY A 42 71.57 -74.50 24.90
CA GLY A 42 71.73 -73.97 26.25
C GLY A 42 70.50 -73.22 26.76
N ASN A 43 70.49 -72.91 28.06
CA ASN A 43 69.48 -72.04 28.67
C ASN A 43 69.41 -70.68 27.94
N PRO A 44 68.23 -70.05 27.86
CA PRO A 44 68.08 -68.71 27.29
C PRO A 44 68.93 -67.69 28.05
N GLY A 45 69.51 -66.75 27.30
CA GLY A 45 70.16 -65.57 27.87
C GLY A 45 69.16 -64.64 28.58
N PRO A 46 69.66 -63.65 29.34
CA PRO A 46 68.81 -62.72 30.09
C PRO A 46 67.83 -61.99 29.15
N PRO A 47 66.54 -61.89 29.50
CA PRO A 47 65.53 -61.34 28.61
C PRO A 47 65.66 -59.82 28.44
N LEU A 48 65.61 -59.36 27.19
CA LEU A 48 65.34 -57.98 26.83
C LEU A 48 63.82 -57.75 26.85
N ARG A 49 63.35 -56.83 27.70
CA ARG A 49 61.98 -56.30 27.61
C ARG A 49 61.97 -55.02 26.80
N ALA A 50 61.12 -54.98 25.78
CA ALA A 50 60.96 -53.82 24.91
C ALA A 50 59.49 -53.67 24.49
N ARG A 51 59.01 -52.42 24.43
CA ARG A 51 57.67 -52.08 23.94
C ARG A 51 57.77 -51.47 22.54
N THR A 52 56.93 -51.94 21.62
CA THR A 52 56.76 -51.34 20.30
C THR A 52 56.09 -49.96 20.40
N LYS A 53 56.38 -49.06 19.47
CA LYS A 53 55.61 -47.81 19.35
C LYS A 53 54.15 -48.11 18.97
N CYS A 54 53.26 -47.14 19.15
CA CYS A 54 51.97 -47.15 18.47
C CYS A 54 52.16 -47.08 16.93
N ALA A 55 51.08 -47.27 16.18
CA ALA A 55 51.03 -46.97 14.74
C ALA A 55 49.78 -46.14 14.44
N ASP A 56 49.71 -45.52 13.26
CA ASP A 56 48.50 -44.87 12.77
C ASP A 56 47.22 -45.70 13.00
N PRO A 57 46.08 -45.09 13.37
CA PRO A 57 44.80 -45.77 13.35
C PRO A 57 44.49 -46.31 11.94
N MET A 58 43.95 -47.53 11.84
CA MET A 58 43.73 -48.20 10.54
C MET A 58 42.72 -47.46 9.66
N HIS A 59 41.68 -46.90 10.25
CA HIS A 59 40.65 -46.06 9.63
C HIS A 59 39.89 -45.27 10.70
N GLY A 60 39.09 -44.28 10.29
CA GLY A 60 38.19 -43.59 11.21
C GLY A 60 36.99 -44.46 11.62
N PRO A 61 36.16 -44.00 12.55
CA PRO A 61 34.92 -44.68 12.93
C PRO A 61 33.97 -44.87 11.75
N ARG A 62 33.25 -45.99 11.74
CA ARG A 62 32.36 -46.42 10.65
C ARG A 62 30.89 -46.38 11.09
N ARG A 63 29.98 -46.43 10.11
CA ARG A 63 28.51 -46.37 10.34
C ARG A 63 28.11 -45.21 11.25
N LEU A 64 28.68 -44.02 11.01
CA LEU A 64 28.27 -42.81 11.71
C LEU A 64 26.86 -42.45 11.25
N GLU A 65 25.91 -42.49 12.18
CA GLU A 65 24.47 -42.27 11.96
C GLU A 65 23.93 -41.24 12.96
N VAL A 66 22.79 -40.63 12.60
CA VAL A 66 22.02 -39.76 13.51
C VAL A 66 20.97 -40.61 14.23
N VAL A 67 20.89 -40.45 15.56
CA VAL A 67 19.91 -41.11 16.44
C VAL A 67 18.67 -40.24 16.64
N ASP A 68 18.90 -38.94 16.85
CA ASP A 68 17.90 -37.97 17.29
C ASP A 68 18.36 -36.56 16.89
N VAL A 69 17.40 -35.71 16.54
CA VAL A 69 17.61 -34.32 16.09
C VAL A 69 16.62 -33.43 16.84
N GLN A 70 17.17 -32.46 17.56
CA GLN A 70 16.41 -31.44 18.29
C GLN A 70 16.87 -30.05 17.83
N SER A 71 16.19 -28.99 18.25
CA SER A 71 16.54 -27.63 17.82
C SER A 71 17.94 -27.19 18.27
N LYS A 72 18.44 -27.74 19.38
CA LYS A 72 19.73 -27.35 19.99
C LYS A 72 20.67 -28.52 20.29
N GLN A 73 20.33 -29.73 19.81
CA GLN A 73 21.11 -30.95 20.02
C GLN A 73 21.01 -31.88 18.81
N VAL A 74 22.11 -32.55 18.44
CA VAL A 74 22.11 -33.70 17.53
C VAL A 74 22.80 -34.86 18.22
N THR A 75 22.15 -36.03 18.24
CA THR A 75 22.69 -37.25 18.87
C THR A 75 23.20 -38.20 17.80
N LEU A 76 24.47 -38.60 17.90
CA LEU A 76 25.18 -39.46 16.96
C LEU A 76 25.40 -40.86 17.54
N ARG A 77 25.42 -41.89 16.68
CA ARG A 77 25.93 -43.24 16.98
C ARG A 77 26.96 -43.68 15.95
N TRP A 78 27.80 -44.66 16.30
CA TRP A 78 28.76 -45.28 15.36
C TRP A 78 29.03 -46.75 15.69
N GLU A 79 29.70 -47.45 14.78
CA GLU A 79 30.14 -48.83 14.96
C GLU A 79 31.26 -48.91 16.02
N PRO A 80 31.13 -49.76 17.06
CA PRO A 80 32.19 -49.97 18.06
C PRO A 80 33.51 -50.41 17.42
N PHE A 81 34.63 -49.94 17.97
CA PHE A 81 35.96 -50.30 17.52
C PHE A 81 36.90 -50.58 18.71
N GLY A 82 37.94 -51.38 18.47
CA GLY A 82 38.93 -51.76 19.48
C GLY A 82 40.36 -51.64 18.97
N TYR A 83 41.29 -52.29 19.67
CA TYR A 83 42.74 -52.23 19.41
C TYR A 83 43.12 -52.43 17.92
N ASN A 84 42.45 -53.36 17.21
CA ASN A 84 42.68 -53.61 15.79
C ASN A 84 42.52 -52.36 14.89
N VAL A 85 41.74 -51.37 15.33
CA VAL A 85 41.53 -50.09 14.65
C VAL A 85 42.39 -48.99 15.27
N THR A 86 42.51 -48.92 16.60
CA THR A 86 43.25 -47.83 17.29
C THR A 86 44.77 -47.96 17.19
N ARG A 87 45.30 -49.19 17.04
CA ARG A 87 46.74 -49.53 16.93
C ARG A 87 47.62 -48.90 18.02
N CYS A 88 47.01 -48.67 19.18
CA CYS A 88 47.56 -47.98 20.37
C CYS A 88 46.54 -48.15 21.52
N HIS A 89 46.99 -48.35 22.76
CA HIS A 89 46.09 -48.36 23.93
C HIS A 89 45.72 -46.95 24.39
N SER A 90 46.58 -45.96 24.10
CA SER A 90 46.30 -44.54 24.31
C SER A 90 45.74 -43.90 23.04
N TYR A 91 44.47 -43.53 23.04
CA TYR A 91 43.80 -42.87 21.91
C TYR A 91 42.76 -41.87 22.42
N ASN A 92 42.36 -40.93 21.56
CA ASN A 92 41.19 -40.09 21.77
C ASN A 92 40.18 -40.24 20.64
N LEU A 93 38.93 -39.93 20.94
CA LEU A 93 37.85 -39.80 19.96
C LEU A 93 37.22 -38.42 20.17
N THR A 94 37.11 -37.63 19.11
CA THR A 94 36.42 -36.34 19.16
C THR A 94 35.32 -36.28 18.10
N VAL A 95 34.21 -35.61 18.41
CA VAL A 95 33.28 -35.10 17.39
C VAL A 95 33.80 -33.76 16.93
N GLN A 96 34.18 -33.65 15.67
CA GLN A 96 34.52 -32.39 15.01
C GLN A 96 33.29 -31.89 14.24
N TYR A 97 32.88 -30.64 14.47
CA TYR A 97 31.71 -30.06 13.82
C TYR A 97 31.88 -28.58 13.44
N HIS A 98 31.14 -28.17 12.41
CA HIS A 98 31.05 -26.77 11.98
C HIS A 98 29.65 -26.47 11.43
N TYR A 99 29.24 -25.22 11.53
CA TYR A 99 27.99 -24.72 10.94
C TYR A 99 28.19 -23.29 10.43
N ARG A 100 27.20 -22.78 9.68
CA ARG A 100 27.13 -21.38 9.23
C ARG A 100 25.91 -20.72 9.86
N PRO A 101 26.06 -19.73 10.76
CA PRO A 101 24.95 -18.92 11.22
C PRO A 101 24.27 -18.20 10.04
N ALA A 102 22.95 -18.08 10.08
CA ALA A 102 22.21 -17.25 9.13
C ALA A 102 22.71 -15.79 9.23
N GLY A 103 23.10 -15.20 8.09
CA GLY A 103 23.64 -13.83 8.02
C GLY A 103 25.14 -13.67 8.30
N ALA A 104 25.87 -14.72 8.69
CA ALA A 104 27.33 -14.64 8.88
C ALA A 104 28.10 -14.78 7.56
N ALA A 105 29.03 -13.85 7.29
CA ALA A 105 29.90 -13.89 6.11
C ALA A 105 31.01 -14.95 6.18
N SER A 106 31.38 -15.37 7.39
CA SER A 106 32.38 -16.41 7.66
C SER A 106 31.72 -17.73 8.10
N ARG A 107 32.43 -18.85 7.91
CA ARG A 107 32.17 -20.06 8.71
C ARG A 107 32.55 -19.78 10.15
N GLU A 108 31.82 -20.33 11.13
CA GLU A 108 32.35 -20.39 12.49
C GLU A 108 33.63 -21.27 12.52
N PRO A 109 34.53 -21.05 13.50
CA PRO A 109 35.66 -21.95 13.70
C PRO A 109 35.16 -23.37 13.97
N VAL A 110 35.93 -24.34 13.51
CA VAL A 110 35.65 -25.76 13.72
C VAL A 110 35.71 -26.07 15.22
N LYS A 111 34.65 -26.69 15.75
CA LYS A 111 34.51 -27.06 17.16
C LYS A 111 34.80 -28.54 17.33
N GLU A 112 35.36 -28.91 18.49
CA GLU A 112 35.70 -30.28 18.84
C GLU A 112 35.22 -30.60 20.26
N GLU A 113 34.53 -31.73 20.41
CA GLU A 113 34.08 -32.28 21.70
C GLU A 113 34.69 -33.67 21.90
N VAL A 114 35.27 -33.92 23.08
CA VAL A 114 35.83 -35.24 23.41
C VAL A 114 34.71 -36.21 23.75
N VAL A 115 34.75 -37.39 23.13
CA VAL A 115 33.80 -38.49 23.36
C VAL A 115 34.38 -39.42 24.43
N TYR A 116 33.62 -39.62 25.51
CA TYR A 116 34.01 -40.49 26.62
C TYR A 116 33.44 -41.91 26.50
N ASP A 117 32.29 -42.08 25.84
CA ASP A 117 31.69 -43.41 25.60
C ASP A 117 32.24 -44.05 24.31
N SER A 118 33.48 -44.52 24.35
CA SER A 118 34.08 -45.30 23.25
C SER A 118 34.02 -46.83 23.46
N LEU A 119 33.56 -47.28 24.64
CA LEU A 119 33.60 -48.69 25.06
C LEU A 119 32.21 -49.36 25.16
N SER A 120 31.13 -48.61 24.99
CA SER A 120 29.77 -49.18 24.84
C SER A 120 29.64 -50.08 23.61
N ALA A 121 28.73 -51.05 23.69
CA ALA A 121 28.33 -51.89 22.56
C ALA A 121 27.48 -51.12 21.51
N ALA A 122 26.97 -49.94 21.86
CA ALA A 122 26.24 -49.02 20.98
C ALA A 122 26.60 -47.56 21.38
N PRO A 123 27.84 -47.11 21.08
CA PRO A 123 28.40 -45.87 21.59
C PRO A 123 27.73 -44.65 20.96
N GLN A 124 27.48 -43.63 21.77
CA GLN A 124 26.72 -42.44 21.38
C GLN A 124 27.31 -41.14 21.95
N HIS A 125 27.14 -40.04 21.22
CA HIS A 125 27.49 -38.69 21.70
C HIS A 125 26.41 -37.69 21.29
N ALA A 126 26.07 -36.77 22.20
CA ALA A 126 25.09 -35.72 21.96
C ALA A 126 25.79 -34.36 21.87
N VAL A 127 25.95 -33.83 20.65
CA VAL A 127 26.47 -32.48 20.42
C VAL A 127 25.38 -31.48 20.80
N ARG A 128 25.69 -30.53 21.68
CA ARG A 128 24.72 -29.61 22.30
C ARG A 128 25.01 -28.14 21.98
N ASN A 129 24.07 -27.27 22.35
CA ASN A 129 24.15 -25.82 22.15
C ASN A 129 24.26 -25.40 20.66
N LEU A 130 23.71 -26.23 19.77
CA LEU A 130 23.63 -25.93 18.35
C LEU A 130 22.55 -24.86 18.08
N PRO A 131 22.70 -24.02 17.03
CA PRO A 131 21.64 -23.12 16.61
C PRO A 131 20.47 -23.89 15.96
N PRO A 132 19.20 -23.53 16.23
CA PRO A 132 18.03 -24.09 15.53
C PRO A 132 18.01 -23.85 14.03
N PHE A 133 17.28 -24.71 13.31
CA PHE A 133 17.05 -24.61 11.86
C PHE A 133 18.29 -24.28 11.03
N THR A 134 19.43 -24.89 11.40
CA THR A 134 20.75 -24.63 10.83
C THR A 134 21.40 -25.93 10.35
N ASN A 135 22.04 -25.88 9.18
CA ASN A 135 22.83 -27.01 8.69
C ASN A 135 24.16 -27.12 9.45
N VAL A 136 24.32 -28.22 10.18
CA VAL A 136 25.52 -28.58 10.95
C VAL A 136 26.21 -29.76 10.26
N SER A 137 27.51 -29.60 10.02
CA SER A 137 28.38 -30.64 9.46
C SER A 137 29.12 -31.33 10.61
N LEU A 138 29.09 -32.66 10.67
CA LEU A 138 29.50 -33.48 11.80
C LEU A 138 30.34 -34.67 11.34
N LYS A 139 31.50 -34.90 11.97
CA LYS A 139 32.30 -36.12 11.77
C LYS A 139 33.04 -36.51 13.05
N LEU A 140 33.49 -37.77 13.12
CA LEU A 140 34.35 -38.26 14.19
C LEU A 140 35.81 -38.24 13.75
N VAL A 141 36.71 -37.90 14.67
CA VAL A 141 38.16 -37.98 14.52
C VAL A 141 38.71 -38.92 15.59
N LEU A 142 39.31 -40.02 15.16
CA LEU A 142 40.05 -40.96 16.01
C LEU A 142 41.53 -40.62 15.90
N SER A 143 42.18 -40.31 17.02
CA SER A 143 43.61 -39.95 17.05
C SER A 143 44.37 -40.72 18.11
N ASN A 144 45.66 -40.96 17.85
CA ASN A 144 46.61 -41.49 18.80
C ASN A 144 47.96 -40.71 18.67
N PRO A 145 49.01 -41.02 19.44
CA PRO A 145 50.27 -40.27 19.42
C PRO A 145 51.03 -40.24 18.08
N GLU A 146 50.74 -41.15 17.15
CA GLU A 146 51.45 -41.26 15.86
C GLU A 146 50.59 -40.76 14.68
N GLY A 147 49.25 -40.71 14.79
CA GLY A 147 48.39 -40.19 13.71
C GLY A 147 46.89 -40.08 14.01
N ARG A 148 46.11 -39.56 13.04
CA ARG A 148 44.65 -39.40 13.12
C ARG A 148 43.92 -39.98 11.90
N ARG A 149 42.67 -40.40 12.06
CA ARG A 149 41.76 -40.78 10.96
C ARG A 149 40.35 -40.27 11.22
N GLU A 150 39.64 -39.96 10.14
CA GLU A 150 38.34 -39.28 10.17
C GLU A 150 37.24 -40.22 9.63
N SER A 151 36.00 -40.07 10.12
CA SER A 151 34.83 -40.77 9.59
C SER A 151 34.32 -40.13 8.29
N GLN A 152 33.25 -40.70 7.73
CA GLN A 152 32.37 -39.94 6.82
C GLN A 152 31.85 -38.66 7.51
N GLU A 153 31.66 -37.59 6.75
CA GLU A 153 31.02 -36.36 7.21
C GLU A 153 29.51 -36.42 6.97
N LEU A 154 28.72 -36.15 8.02
CA LEU A 154 27.27 -36.03 7.96
C LEU A 154 26.87 -34.57 7.93
N LEU A 155 25.90 -34.22 7.09
CA LEU A 155 25.23 -32.92 7.09
C LEU A 155 23.82 -33.08 7.66
N VAL A 156 23.51 -32.37 8.75
CA VAL A 156 22.25 -32.49 9.49
C VAL A 156 21.65 -31.10 9.67
N LEU A 157 20.38 -30.93 9.30
CA LEU A 157 19.61 -29.73 9.64
C LEU A 157 19.07 -29.89 11.07
N THR A 158 19.42 -28.98 11.98
CA THR A 158 18.79 -28.93 13.32
C THR A 158 17.31 -28.58 13.20
N ASP A 159 16.53 -29.06 14.17
CA ASP A 159 15.07 -28.92 14.15
C ASP A 159 14.63 -27.44 14.27
N GLU A 160 13.42 -27.10 13.82
CA GLU A 160 12.85 -25.76 14.07
C GLU A 160 12.68 -25.52 15.60
N ASP A 161 12.74 -24.27 16.05
CA ASP A 161 12.37 -23.83 17.41
C ASP A 161 11.27 -22.76 17.33
N VAL A 162 10.75 -22.28 18.45
CA VAL A 162 9.90 -21.07 18.45
C VAL A 162 10.72 -19.84 18.04
N PRO A 163 10.15 -18.90 17.26
CA PRO A 163 10.87 -17.73 16.79
C PRO A 163 11.14 -16.74 17.93
N GLY A 164 12.05 -15.80 17.71
CA GLY A 164 12.22 -14.61 18.56
C GLY A 164 11.04 -13.64 18.47
N ALA A 165 11.12 -12.56 19.24
CA ALA A 165 10.14 -11.47 19.17
C ALA A 165 10.25 -10.71 17.84
N VAL A 166 9.12 -10.15 17.38
CA VAL A 166 9.13 -9.14 16.31
C VAL A 166 9.86 -7.89 16.82
N PRO A 167 10.76 -7.26 16.05
CA PRO A 167 11.58 -6.15 16.55
C PRO A 167 10.75 -4.90 16.84
N VAL A 168 10.86 -4.32 18.04
CA VAL A 168 10.04 -3.18 18.50
C VAL A 168 10.16 -1.99 17.55
N GLU A 169 11.38 -1.68 17.12
CA GLU A 169 11.72 -0.57 16.24
C GLU A 169 11.29 -0.79 14.78
N SER A 170 10.76 -1.97 14.46
CA SER A 170 10.12 -2.24 13.17
C SER A 170 8.62 -1.97 13.14
N ILE A 171 7.99 -1.77 14.30
CA ILE A 171 6.54 -1.67 14.43
C ILE A 171 6.10 -0.22 14.19
N LEU A 172 5.49 0.03 13.04
CA LEU A 172 4.99 1.35 12.64
C LEU A 172 3.46 1.37 12.73
N GLY A 173 2.92 2.43 13.32
CA GLY A 173 1.48 2.65 13.47
C GLY A 173 1.05 3.99 12.86
N SER A 174 -0.07 4.00 12.14
CA SER A 174 -0.72 5.19 11.60
C SER A 174 -2.16 5.28 12.11
N SER A 175 -2.41 6.24 13.00
CA SER A 175 -3.70 6.45 13.66
C SER A 175 -4.63 7.40 12.91
N TYR A 176 -5.89 7.01 12.83
CA TYR A 176 -7.01 7.84 12.37
C TYR A 176 -8.13 7.78 13.44
N GLU A 177 -9.32 8.31 13.14
CA GLU A 177 -10.40 8.43 14.12
C GLU A 177 -10.96 7.09 14.59
N GLN A 178 -11.21 6.14 13.68
CA GLN A 178 -11.80 4.83 14.03
C GLN A 178 -10.99 3.65 13.50
N GLN A 179 -9.73 3.90 13.15
CA GLN A 179 -8.82 2.88 12.62
C GLN A 179 -7.36 3.17 12.98
N ILE A 180 -6.58 2.09 13.12
CA ILE A 180 -5.12 2.12 13.27
C ILE A 180 -4.54 1.13 12.25
N SER A 181 -3.71 1.63 11.34
CA SER A 181 -2.92 0.81 10.43
C SER A 181 -1.60 0.46 11.09
N LEU A 182 -1.29 -0.83 11.22
CA LEU A 182 -0.09 -1.35 11.86
C LEU A 182 0.75 -2.12 10.84
N SER A 183 2.07 -1.95 10.84
CA SER A 183 3.01 -2.77 10.06
C SER A 183 4.26 -3.10 10.88
N TRP A 184 4.92 -4.22 10.54
CA TRP A 184 6.07 -4.76 11.26
C TRP A 184 7.05 -5.47 10.30
N ARG A 185 8.21 -5.89 10.82
CA ARG A 185 9.13 -6.83 10.14
C ARG A 185 9.12 -8.20 10.84
N GLU A 186 9.72 -9.19 10.19
CA GLU A 186 9.92 -10.51 10.81
C GLU A 186 10.93 -10.47 11.97
N PRO A 187 10.92 -11.46 12.89
CA PRO A 187 11.93 -11.60 13.93
C PRO A 187 13.34 -11.74 13.34
N LEU A 188 14.32 -11.02 13.90
CA LEU A 188 15.74 -11.15 13.53
C LEU A 188 16.31 -12.57 13.76
N GLN A 189 15.62 -13.36 14.58
CA GLN A 189 15.92 -14.75 14.87
C GLN A 189 14.67 -15.58 14.63
N THR A 190 14.48 -16.09 13.41
CA THR A 190 13.28 -16.85 13.03
C THR A 190 13.28 -18.28 13.59
N TYR A 191 14.46 -18.88 13.77
CA TYR A 191 14.67 -20.26 14.26
C TYR A 191 13.87 -21.35 13.52
N GLY A 192 13.40 -21.06 12.30
CA GLY A 192 12.49 -21.89 11.54
C GLY A 192 11.83 -21.10 10.42
N VAL A 193 10.80 -21.68 9.80
CA VAL A 193 10.01 -21.01 8.77
C VAL A 193 8.80 -20.37 9.43
N ILE A 194 8.73 -19.03 9.43
CA ILE A 194 7.58 -18.29 9.95
C ILE A 194 6.31 -18.74 9.20
N ARG A 195 5.25 -19.07 9.94
CA ARG A 195 3.97 -19.56 9.40
C ARG A 195 2.89 -18.50 9.48
N GLN A 196 2.73 -17.89 10.65
CA GLN A 196 1.76 -16.83 10.89
C GLN A 196 2.19 -15.87 12.01
N TYR A 197 1.70 -14.64 11.93
CA TYR A 197 1.65 -13.67 13.02
C TYR A 197 0.30 -13.74 13.73
N GLU A 198 0.32 -13.69 15.05
CA GLU A 198 -0.82 -13.43 15.90
C GLU A 198 -0.72 -12.00 16.42
N ILE A 199 -1.76 -11.20 16.21
CA ILE A 199 -1.87 -9.84 16.76
C ILE A 199 -3.14 -9.74 17.58
N SER A 200 -3.02 -9.51 18.88
CA SER A 200 -4.14 -9.15 19.75
C SER A 200 -4.11 -7.66 20.10
N TYR A 201 -5.28 -7.07 20.29
CA TYR A 201 -5.42 -5.66 20.67
C TYR A 201 -6.41 -5.50 21.82
N LYS A 202 -6.20 -4.45 22.64
CA LYS A 202 -7.11 -4.09 23.73
C LYS A 202 -7.02 -2.59 24.05
N ALA A 203 -8.16 -1.93 24.18
CA ALA A 203 -8.26 -0.57 24.68
C ALA A 203 -7.78 -0.49 26.15
N LEU A 204 -6.98 0.55 26.44
CA LEU A 204 -6.44 0.86 27.76
C LEU A 204 -7.12 2.07 28.40
N SER A 205 -7.39 3.09 27.60
CA SER A 205 -7.95 4.38 28.05
C SER A 205 -8.60 5.13 26.89
N SER A 206 -9.41 6.15 27.21
CA SER A 206 -9.93 7.14 26.27
C SER A 206 -9.92 8.52 26.91
N PHE A 207 -9.93 9.58 26.10
CA PHE A 207 -10.26 10.92 26.60
C PHE A 207 -11.77 11.08 26.85
N ASP A 208 -12.61 10.24 26.22
CA ASP A 208 -14.05 10.21 26.43
C ASP A 208 -14.42 9.29 27.59
N THR A 209 -15.02 9.84 28.66
CA THR A 209 -15.43 9.05 29.84
C THR A 209 -16.66 8.19 29.60
N GLU A 210 -17.42 8.48 28.55
CA GLU A 210 -18.68 7.79 28.22
C GLU A 210 -18.47 6.46 27.46
N PHE A 211 -17.22 6.14 27.07
CA PHE A 211 -16.91 4.93 26.32
C PHE A 211 -16.60 3.72 27.21
N ASP A 212 -17.46 2.70 27.17
CA ASP A 212 -17.15 1.37 27.72
C ASP A 212 -16.05 0.68 26.89
N LEU A 213 -14.84 0.64 27.44
CA LEU A 213 -13.68 0.01 26.82
C LEU A 213 -13.61 -1.51 27.01
N SER A 214 -14.50 -2.11 27.81
CA SER A 214 -14.43 -3.55 28.13
C SER A 214 -14.58 -4.44 26.89
N ASN A 215 -15.46 -4.05 25.97
CA ASN A 215 -15.75 -4.72 24.72
C ASN A 215 -14.75 -4.38 23.58
N GLN A 216 -13.85 -3.41 23.80
CA GLN A 216 -12.88 -2.96 22.79
C GLN A 216 -11.57 -3.77 22.85
N SER A 217 -11.67 -5.07 22.60
CA SER A 217 -10.51 -5.96 22.43
C SER A 217 -10.78 -7.05 21.38
N GLY A 218 -9.71 -7.60 20.81
CA GLY A 218 -9.83 -8.59 19.75
C GLY A 218 -8.50 -9.21 19.35
N LYS A 219 -8.56 -10.07 18.33
CA LYS A 219 -7.43 -10.89 17.88
C LYS A 219 -7.54 -11.19 16.39
N VAL A 220 -6.43 -11.05 15.67
CA VAL A 220 -6.30 -11.36 14.25
C VAL A 220 -5.08 -12.25 14.02
N PHE A 221 -5.19 -13.15 13.05
CA PHE A 221 -4.08 -13.94 12.54
C PHE A 221 -3.73 -13.48 11.11
N LYS A 222 -2.44 -13.48 10.78
CA LYS A 222 -1.91 -13.06 9.49
C LYS A 222 -0.91 -14.10 8.99
N PRO A 223 -0.96 -14.55 7.73
CA PRO A 223 0.07 -15.45 7.20
C PRO A 223 1.44 -14.74 7.16
N ALA A 224 2.53 -15.51 7.08
CA ALA A 224 3.89 -14.98 7.19
C ALA A 224 4.26 -13.89 6.15
N ASN A 225 3.58 -13.85 5.00
CA ASN A 225 3.74 -12.84 3.94
C ASN A 225 2.91 -11.56 4.17
N GLU A 226 2.04 -11.51 5.17
CA GLU A 226 1.29 -10.30 5.54
C GLU A 226 1.86 -9.70 6.84
N THR A 227 2.82 -8.77 6.72
CA THR A 227 3.41 -8.05 7.86
C THR A 227 2.72 -6.71 8.16
N SER A 228 1.44 -6.57 7.81
CA SER A 228 0.62 -5.40 8.12
C SER A 228 -0.86 -5.75 8.31
N HIS A 229 -1.58 -4.89 9.02
CA HIS A 229 -3.03 -4.98 9.18
C HIS A 229 -3.65 -3.61 9.54
N VAL A 230 -4.87 -3.36 9.05
CA VAL A 230 -5.67 -2.19 9.43
C VAL A 230 -6.78 -2.63 10.37
N PHE A 231 -6.69 -2.22 11.63
CA PHE A 231 -7.75 -2.40 12.61
C PHE A 231 -8.78 -1.28 12.41
N THR A 232 -10.06 -1.62 12.32
CA THR A 232 -11.18 -0.69 12.07
C THR A 232 -12.30 -0.87 13.09
N GLY A 233 -13.21 0.11 13.22
CA GLY A 233 -14.27 0.07 14.24
C GLY A 233 -13.75 0.34 15.66
N LEU A 234 -12.56 0.93 15.76
CA LEU A 234 -11.98 1.40 17.01
C LEU A 234 -12.69 2.67 17.47
N TYR A 235 -12.74 2.91 18.77
CA TYR A 235 -13.27 4.16 19.30
C TYR A 235 -12.26 5.31 19.09
N PRO A 236 -12.73 6.54 18.77
CA PRO A 236 -11.87 7.71 18.66
C PRO A 236 -11.25 8.13 20.00
N GLY A 237 -10.14 8.87 19.93
CA GLY A 237 -9.40 9.39 21.09
C GLY A 237 -9.04 8.35 22.16
N SER A 238 -8.84 7.10 21.75
CA SER A 238 -8.71 5.94 22.63
C SER A 238 -7.37 5.25 22.40
N THR A 239 -6.67 4.90 23.48
CA THR A 239 -5.34 4.28 23.44
C THR A 239 -5.48 2.77 23.46
N TYR A 240 -4.93 2.12 22.45
CA TYR A 240 -4.93 0.67 22.29
C TYR A 240 -3.54 0.09 22.49
N SER A 241 -3.45 -0.98 23.27
CA SER A 241 -2.30 -1.88 23.31
C SER A 241 -2.43 -2.91 22.19
N PHE A 242 -1.35 -3.13 21.44
CA PHE A 242 -1.22 -4.16 20.41
C PHE A 242 -0.08 -5.11 20.82
N THR A 243 -0.36 -6.41 20.80
CA THR A 243 0.59 -7.47 21.13
C THR A 243 0.79 -8.38 19.92
N ILE A 244 2.01 -8.43 19.38
CA ILE A 244 2.37 -9.24 18.21
C ILE A 244 3.19 -10.46 18.67
N LYS A 245 2.92 -11.63 18.11
CA LYS A 245 3.78 -12.83 18.17
C LYS A 245 3.95 -13.45 16.79
N ALA A 246 5.16 -13.84 16.43
CA ALA A 246 5.42 -14.72 15.28
C ALA A 246 5.28 -16.20 15.69
N SER A 247 5.17 -17.11 14.72
CA SER A 247 5.19 -18.57 14.96
C SER A 247 5.89 -19.37 13.87
N THR A 248 6.51 -20.46 14.27
CA THR A 248 7.07 -21.54 13.42
C THR A 248 6.19 -22.79 13.57
N VAL A 249 6.62 -23.94 13.02
CA VAL A 249 5.92 -25.22 13.26
C VAL A 249 5.93 -25.69 14.72
N LYS A 250 6.83 -25.15 15.56
CA LYS A 250 6.90 -25.45 17.00
C LYS A 250 5.94 -24.59 17.85
N GLY A 251 5.32 -23.57 17.28
CA GLY A 251 4.37 -22.68 17.98
C GLY A 251 4.81 -21.21 18.00
N PHE A 252 4.20 -20.44 18.90
CA PHE A 252 4.41 -19.00 19.00
C PHE A 252 5.66 -18.63 19.80
N GLY A 253 6.40 -17.64 19.29
CA GLY A 253 7.49 -16.97 19.99
C GLY A 253 7.00 -16.00 21.07
N PRO A 254 7.94 -15.31 21.74
CA PRO A 254 7.62 -14.35 22.79
C PRO A 254 6.89 -13.10 22.21
N PRO A 255 5.96 -12.51 22.96
CA PRO A 255 5.22 -11.32 22.53
C PRO A 255 6.06 -10.06 22.55
N VAL A 256 5.77 -9.16 21.62
CA VAL A 256 6.16 -7.74 21.67
C VAL A 256 4.91 -6.88 21.80
N ILE A 257 4.98 -5.80 22.58
CA ILE A 257 3.85 -4.92 22.89
C ILE A 257 4.16 -3.48 22.46
N THR A 258 3.20 -2.85 21.78
CA THR A 258 3.25 -1.42 21.38
C THR A 258 1.91 -0.75 21.66
N GLN A 259 1.87 0.58 21.75
CA GLN A 259 0.64 1.33 22.02
C GLN A 259 0.44 2.45 21.00
N PHE A 260 -0.80 2.62 20.56
CA PHE A 260 -1.20 3.69 19.64
C PHE A 260 -2.58 4.25 20.03
N THR A 261 -2.73 5.57 20.00
CA THR A 261 -3.99 6.27 20.28
C THR A 261 -4.68 6.64 18.97
N THR A 262 -5.98 6.38 18.84
CA THR A 262 -6.80 6.90 17.73
C THR A 262 -6.94 8.42 17.80
N LYS A 263 -7.17 9.06 16.65
CA LYS A 263 -7.50 10.49 16.57
C LYS A 263 -8.87 10.75 17.18
N ILE A 264 -9.14 11.98 17.61
CA ILE A 264 -10.47 12.36 18.08
C ILE A 264 -11.42 12.57 16.88
N SER A 265 -12.70 12.21 17.03
CA SER A 265 -13.72 12.60 16.05
C SER A 265 -14.25 14.00 16.36
N ALA A 266 -14.96 14.60 15.41
CA ALA A 266 -15.83 15.71 15.74
C ALA A 266 -16.94 15.24 16.70
N PRO A 267 -17.32 16.07 17.71
CA PRO A 267 -18.50 15.81 18.53
C PRO A 267 -19.74 15.70 17.63
N LEU A 268 -20.84 15.16 18.12
CA LEU A 268 -22.08 15.08 17.34
C LEU A 268 -23.06 16.13 17.83
N MET A 269 -23.35 17.11 16.98
CA MET A 269 -24.42 18.08 17.21
C MET A 269 -25.78 17.39 17.13
N PRO A 270 -26.74 17.73 18.02
CA PRO A 270 -28.11 17.25 17.88
C PRO A 270 -28.78 17.90 16.67
N ALA A 271 -29.74 17.19 16.07
CA ALA A 271 -30.51 17.73 14.95
C ALA A 271 -31.39 18.92 15.39
N TYR A 272 -31.47 19.92 14.51
CA TYR A 272 -32.28 21.14 14.66
C TYR A 272 -33.36 21.30 13.58
N ASP A 273 -33.37 20.41 12.60
CA ASP A 273 -34.26 20.46 11.46
C ASP A 273 -35.72 20.49 11.95
N GLN A 274 -36.47 21.51 11.53
CA GLN A 274 -37.86 21.84 11.91
C GLN A 274 -38.07 22.64 13.21
N GLU A 275 -37.05 22.93 14.04
CA GLU A 275 -37.24 23.81 15.20
C GLU A 275 -37.23 25.30 14.81
N SER A 276 -38.40 25.96 14.94
CA SER A 276 -38.53 27.40 14.79
C SER A 276 -37.91 28.15 15.99
N PRO A 277 -37.36 29.37 15.79
CA PRO A 277 -36.92 30.22 16.90
C PRO A 277 -37.99 30.40 17.99
N LEU A 278 -37.57 30.35 19.25
CA LEU A 278 -38.44 30.54 20.43
C LEU A 278 -39.05 31.95 20.47
N ASN A 279 -38.33 32.93 19.93
CA ASN A 279 -38.78 34.31 19.74
C ASN A 279 -37.94 34.96 18.63
N GLN A 280 -38.48 35.97 17.94
CA GLN A 280 -37.78 36.74 16.92
C GLN A 280 -38.30 38.18 16.90
N THR A 281 -37.40 39.14 16.80
CA THR A 281 -37.70 40.58 16.71
C THR A 281 -36.94 41.22 15.54
N ASP A 282 -37.18 42.52 15.32
CA ASP A 282 -36.41 43.31 14.35
C ASP A 282 -34.91 43.36 14.67
N SER A 283 -34.48 43.08 15.91
CA SER A 283 -33.07 43.11 16.33
C SER A 283 -32.50 41.82 16.91
N THR A 284 -33.33 40.84 17.28
CA THR A 284 -32.91 39.62 18.00
C THR A 284 -33.57 38.34 17.48
N VAL A 285 -32.94 37.19 17.78
CA VAL A 285 -33.50 35.84 17.58
C VAL A 285 -33.16 34.99 18.80
N THR A 286 -34.15 34.33 19.41
CA THR A 286 -33.94 33.41 20.53
C THR A 286 -34.05 31.96 20.05
N VAL A 287 -33.04 31.15 20.33
CA VAL A 287 -32.94 29.73 19.97
C VAL A 287 -32.74 28.86 21.22
N LEU A 288 -32.94 27.55 21.10
CA LEU A 288 -32.69 26.58 22.19
C LEU A 288 -31.36 25.86 21.96
N LEU A 289 -30.30 26.20 22.68
CA LEU A 289 -28.99 25.55 22.55
C LEU A 289 -28.98 24.24 23.35
N LYS A 290 -28.70 23.11 22.68
CA LYS A 290 -28.68 21.76 23.25
C LYS A 290 -27.23 21.26 23.41
N PRO A 291 -26.91 20.41 24.40
CA PRO A 291 -25.60 19.77 24.46
C PRO A 291 -25.32 18.90 23.24
N ALA A 292 -24.06 18.87 22.81
CA ALA A 292 -23.55 17.94 21.80
C ALA A 292 -22.96 16.68 22.48
N GLN A 293 -22.98 15.55 21.77
CA GLN A 293 -22.41 14.30 22.28
C GLN A 293 -20.89 14.27 22.02
N SER A 294 -20.12 13.87 23.03
CA SER A 294 -18.67 13.63 22.90
C SER A 294 -18.37 12.42 21.99
N ARG A 295 -17.25 12.48 21.27
CA ARG A 295 -16.83 11.41 20.33
C ARG A 295 -15.31 11.22 20.34
N GLY A 296 -14.81 10.58 21.39
CA GLY A 296 -13.39 10.35 21.65
C GLY A 296 -12.72 11.49 22.41
N ALA A 297 -13.44 12.57 22.70
CA ALA A 297 -13.02 13.63 23.60
C ALA A 297 -14.24 14.45 24.04
N PRO A 298 -14.29 14.90 25.31
CA PRO A 298 -15.33 15.78 25.80
C PRO A 298 -15.37 17.08 24.99
N VAL A 299 -16.58 17.59 24.79
CA VAL A 299 -16.77 18.94 24.24
C VAL A 299 -16.04 19.92 25.16
N SER A 300 -15.12 20.69 24.60
CA SER A 300 -14.26 21.64 25.32
C SER A 300 -14.90 23.03 25.41
N LYS A 301 -15.70 23.41 24.40
CA LYS A 301 -16.53 24.63 24.40
C LYS A 301 -17.60 24.59 23.31
N TYR A 302 -18.57 25.49 23.41
CA TYR A 302 -19.55 25.78 22.38
C TYR A 302 -19.38 27.21 21.85
N GLN A 303 -19.76 27.46 20.61
CA GLN A 303 -19.66 28.78 19.98
C GLN A 303 -20.91 29.06 19.13
N VAL A 304 -21.32 30.34 19.09
CA VAL A 304 -22.44 30.82 18.26
C VAL A 304 -21.88 31.77 17.20
N VAL A 305 -22.22 31.49 15.95
CA VAL A 305 -21.72 32.19 14.75
C VAL A 305 -22.89 32.74 13.95
N VAL A 306 -22.77 33.98 13.50
CA VAL A 306 -23.77 34.68 12.70
C VAL A 306 -23.17 34.97 11.32
N GLU A 307 -23.74 34.40 10.26
CA GLU A 307 -23.39 34.69 8.87
C GLU A 307 -24.45 35.60 8.23
N GLU A 308 -24.00 36.65 7.53
CA GLU A 308 -24.86 37.56 6.77
C GLU A 308 -25.22 36.93 5.42
N GLU A 309 -26.50 36.58 5.23
CA GLU A 309 -26.98 35.97 3.99
C GLU A 309 -27.03 37.00 2.85
N ARG A 310 -25.94 37.07 2.08
CA ARG A 310 -25.92 37.80 0.81
C ARG A 310 -26.77 37.03 -0.23
N PRO A 311 -27.65 37.69 -1.00
CA PRO A 311 -28.57 37.02 -1.93
C PRO A 311 -27.82 36.37 -3.12
N ARG A 312 -27.44 35.10 -2.95
CA ARG A 312 -26.84 34.27 -4.01
C ARG A 312 -27.90 33.94 -5.06
N ARG A 313 -27.62 34.22 -6.35
CA ARG A 313 -28.41 33.66 -7.46
C ARG A 313 -28.31 32.13 -7.41
N GLN A 314 -29.45 31.44 -7.28
CA GLN A 314 -29.48 29.98 -7.16
C GLN A 314 -28.91 29.28 -8.41
N ARG A 315 -27.66 28.81 -8.34
CA ARG A 315 -27.23 27.63 -9.10
C ARG A 315 -27.85 26.41 -8.41
N ARG A 316 -28.94 25.87 -8.97
CA ARG A 316 -29.50 24.58 -8.53
C ARG A 316 -28.46 23.48 -8.75
N GLY A 317 -28.12 22.71 -7.71
CA GLY A 317 -27.32 21.48 -7.86
C GLY A 317 -26.34 21.18 -6.73
N SER A 318 -25.78 22.20 -6.06
CA SER A 318 -24.90 21.98 -4.89
C SER A 318 -25.73 21.85 -3.62
N ALA A 319 -25.64 20.71 -2.93
CA ALA A 319 -26.01 20.62 -1.52
C ALA A 319 -25.13 21.57 -0.70
N GLU A 320 -25.69 22.21 0.32
CA GLU A 320 -24.89 22.98 1.28
C GLU A 320 -24.09 22.01 2.15
N ILE A 321 -22.85 21.74 1.75
CA ILE A 321 -21.86 21.06 2.59
C ILE A 321 -21.64 21.97 3.81
N LEU A 322 -22.12 21.57 4.99
CA LEU A 322 -21.91 22.33 6.22
C LEU A 322 -20.40 22.50 6.46
N ARG A 323 -19.92 23.73 6.27
CA ARG A 323 -18.56 24.14 6.61
C ARG A 323 -18.63 24.90 7.92
N CYS A 324 -18.24 24.24 9.01
CA CYS A 324 -18.08 24.86 10.31
C CYS A 324 -17.00 25.93 10.28
N TYR A 325 -16.94 26.78 11.31
CA TYR A 325 -16.12 27.99 11.31
C TYR A 325 -14.88 27.77 12.23
N PRO A 326 -13.70 27.40 11.68
CA PRO A 326 -12.53 27.11 12.50
C PRO A 326 -11.74 28.34 12.95
N VAL A 327 -11.96 29.50 12.33
CA VAL A 327 -11.25 30.75 12.62
C VAL A 327 -12.20 31.72 13.34
N PRO A 328 -11.96 32.07 14.61
CA PRO A 328 -12.78 33.05 15.31
C PRO A 328 -12.63 34.46 14.72
N VAL A 329 -13.76 35.13 14.49
CA VAL A 329 -13.82 36.50 13.95
C VAL A 329 -14.71 37.36 14.86
N HIS A 330 -14.13 38.33 15.55
CA HIS A 330 -14.89 39.33 16.32
C HIS A 330 -15.66 40.26 15.38
N PHE A 331 -16.85 40.72 15.81
CA PHE A 331 -17.73 41.58 15.00
C PHE A 331 -17.04 42.82 14.43
N GLN A 332 -16.21 43.51 15.22
CA GLN A 332 -15.46 44.71 14.80
C GLN A 332 -14.46 44.39 13.67
N ASN A 333 -13.93 43.18 13.63
CA ASN A 333 -12.97 42.74 12.62
C ASN A 333 -13.66 42.18 11.37
N ALA A 334 -14.92 41.74 11.47
CA ALA A 334 -15.65 41.14 10.34
C ALA A 334 -15.80 42.13 9.16
N THR A 335 -16.06 43.41 9.45
CA THR A 335 -16.13 44.48 8.44
C THR A 335 -14.76 44.77 7.81
N VAL A 336 -13.71 44.83 8.63
CA VAL A 336 -12.32 45.09 8.19
C VAL A 336 -11.77 43.95 7.33
N LEU A 337 -12.11 42.70 7.67
CA LEU A 337 -11.69 41.48 6.96
C LEU A 337 -12.62 41.09 5.81
N SER A 338 -13.72 41.84 5.58
CA SER A 338 -14.79 41.50 4.62
C SER A 338 -15.43 40.11 4.85
N SER A 339 -15.35 39.60 6.08
CA SER A 339 -15.88 38.30 6.48
C SER A 339 -17.40 38.27 6.30
N PRO A 340 -17.98 37.19 5.75
CA PRO A 340 -19.44 37.02 5.74
C PRO A 340 -19.99 36.64 7.13
N TYR A 341 -19.15 36.20 8.07
CA TYR A 341 -19.56 35.78 9.42
C TYR A 341 -18.79 36.47 10.55
N TYR A 342 -19.39 36.45 11.74
CA TYR A 342 -18.74 36.80 13.01
C TYR A 342 -19.19 35.85 14.13
N PHE A 343 -18.37 35.74 15.16
CA PHE A 343 -18.68 35.00 16.38
C PHE A 343 -19.41 35.94 17.34
N SER A 344 -20.61 35.56 17.77
CA SER A 344 -21.46 36.35 18.67
C SER A 344 -21.34 35.90 20.13
N ALA A 345 -20.95 34.64 20.36
CA ALA A 345 -20.66 34.10 21.68
C ALA A 345 -19.71 32.90 21.66
N GLU A 346 -18.96 32.74 22.75
CA GLU A 346 -18.29 31.49 23.13
C GLU A 346 -18.74 31.13 24.54
N LEU A 347 -19.21 29.89 24.72
CA LEU A 347 -19.93 29.42 25.90
C LEU A 347 -19.19 28.21 26.51
N PRO A 348 -18.85 28.25 27.81
CA PRO A 348 -18.19 27.13 28.48
C PRO A 348 -19.16 25.96 28.71
N VAL A 349 -18.61 24.75 28.73
CA VAL A 349 -19.36 23.48 28.86
C VAL A 349 -20.31 23.46 30.08
N GLY A 350 -19.95 24.16 31.16
CA GLY A 350 -20.76 24.23 32.38
C GLY A 350 -22.13 24.89 32.20
N GLU A 351 -22.31 25.77 31.22
CA GLU A 351 -23.56 26.48 30.95
C GLU A 351 -24.56 25.66 30.09
N LEU A 352 -24.07 24.62 29.42
CA LEU A 352 -24.81 23.82 28.44
C LEU A 352 -24.82 22.33 28.81
N ARG A 353 -25.25 22.04 30.04
CA ARG A 353 -25.54 20.68 30.53
C ARG A 353 -26.94 20.18 30.18
N ALA A 354 -27.82 21.08 29.74
CA ALA A 354 -29.21 20.84 29.36
C ALA A 354 -29.60 21.82 28.23
N PRO A 355 -30.77 21.68 27.60
CA PRO A 355 -31.25 22.63 26.60
C PRO A 355 -31.50 24.03 27.21
N THR A 356 -30.70 25.02 26.82
CA THR A 356 -30.69 26.38 27.37
C THR A 356 -31.08 27.42 26.30
N PRO A 357 -32.09 28.29 26.54
CA PRO A 357 -32.41 29.38 25.61
C PRO A 357 -31.28 30.40 25.50
N PHE A 358 -30.91 30.77 24.27
CA PHE A 358 -29.91 31.80 23.97
C PHE A 358 -30.48 32.85 23.02
N CYS A 359 -30.22 34.13 23.28
CA CYS A 359 -30.72 35.26 22.49
C CYS A 359 -29.58 35.87 21.66
N ILE A 360 -29.63 35.71 20.33
CA ILE A 360 -28.70 36.34 19.40
C ILE A 360 -29.12 37.80 19.19
N GLY A 361 -28.16 38.73 19.23
CA GLY A 361 -28.37 40.16 19.05
C GLY A 361 -28.74 40.94 20.32
N ASP A 362 -28.60 40.33 21.50
CA ASP A 362 -29.01 40.93 22.79
C ASP A 362 -28.08 42.05 23.31
N ASN A 363 -27.04 42.40 22.53
CA ASN A 363 -26.04 43.43 22.80
C ASN A 363 -25.08 43.14 23.97
N ARG A 364 -25.04 41.91 24.50
CA ARG A 364 -24.06 41.52 25.54
C ARG A 364 -22.76 41.00 24.94
N THR A 365 -21.78 40.72 25.80
CA THR A 365 -20.49 40.13 25.43
C THR A 365 -20.30 38.82 26.17
N TYR A 366 -20.02 37.74 25.42
CA TYR A 366 -19.85 36.37 25.92
C TYR A 366 -18.43 35.90 25.62
N SER A 367 -17.63 35.69 26.67
CA SER A 367 -16.23 35.23 26.56
C SER A 367 -15.37 36.04 25.56
N GLY A 368 -15.60 37.36 25.49
CA GLY A 368 -14.90 38.28 24.59
C GLY A 368 -15.56 38.53 23.22
N TYR A 369 -16.61 37.77 22.86
CA TYR A 369 -17.36 37.98 21.62
C TYR A 369 -18.59 38.85 21.87
N TRP A 370 -18.77 39.90 21.06
CA TRP A 370 -19.89 40.83 21.19
C TRP A 370 -21.09 40.35 20.35
N ASN A 371 -22.22 40.13 21.02
CA ASN A 371 -23.49 39.69 20.47
C ASN A 371 -24.25 40.87 19.84
N ALA A 372 -23.65 41.49 18.84
CA ALA A 372 -24.13 42.71 18.20
C ALA A 372 -25.57 42.57 17.66
N PRO A 373 -26.47 43.56 17.90
CA PRO A 373 -27.85 43.54 17.41
C PRO A 373 -27.98 43.32 15.90
N LEU A 374 -28.84 42.39 15.52
CA LEU A 374 -29.05 41.98 14.13
C LEU A 374 -29.83 43.06 13.37
N LEU A 375 -29.33 43.54 12.23
CA LEU A 375 -30.02 44.62 11.50
C LEU A 375 -31.39 44.17 10.95
N PRO A 376 -32.45 45.00 10.98
CA PRO A 376 -33.78 44.60 10.47
C PRO A 376 -33.80 44.36 8.97
N HIS A 377 -32.98 45.10 8.20
CA HIS A 377 -32.95 45.08 6.74
C HIS A 377 -31.97 44.03 6.16
N LYS A 378 -31.43 43.14 6.99
CA LYS A 378 -30.48 42.08 6.56
C LYS A 378 -31.00 40.70 6.94
N SER A 379 -30.70 39.72 6.10
CA SER A 379 -30.91 38.30 6.42
C SER A 379 -29.65 37.73 7.07
N TYR A 380 -29.84 36.82 8.03
CA TYR A 380 -28.77 36.16 8.76
C TYR A 380 -29.05 34.67 8.95
N ALA A 381 -28.05 33.84 8.66
CA ALA A 381 -28.01 32.44 9.08
C ALA A 381 -27.29 32.34 10.44
N ILE A 382 -27.88 31.63 11.39
CA ILE A 382 -27.33 31.48 12.74
C ILE A 382 -26.90 30.04 12.91
N TYR A 383 -25.61 29.85 13.21
CA TYR A 383 -24.98 28.57 13.43
C TYR A 383 -24.53 28.42 14.87
N TYR A 384 -24.58 27.19 15.34
CA TYR A 384 -24.12 26.74 16.65
C TYR A 384 -23.12 25.62 16.40
N GLN A 385 -21.97 25.65 17.08
CA GLN A 385 -20.92 24.65 16.90
C GLN A 385 -20.31 24.20 18.23
N ALA A 386 -20.03 22.91 18.33
CA ALA A 386 -19.30 22.30 19.44
C ALA A 386 -17.86 22.02 19.03
N VAL A 387 -16.92 22.28 19.95
CA VAL A 387 -15.48 22.11 19.71
C VAL A 387 -14.93 21.13 20.74
N SER A 388 -14.29 20.05 20.27
CA SER A 388 -13.53 19.12 21.12
C SER A 388 -12.04 19.24 20.80
N THR A 389 -11.20 19.41 21.83
CA THR A 389 -9.75 19.55 21.72
C THR A 389 -9.05 18.60 22.69
N ALA A 390 -8.20 17.70 22.17
CA ALA A 390 -7.37 16.79 22.98
C ALA A 390 -6.11 16.39 22.19
N ASN A 391 -5.01 16.08 22.89
CA ASN A 391 -3.70 15.74 22.29
C ASN A 391 -3.18 16.71 21.20
N GLY A 392 -3.58 17.99 21.27
CA GLY A 392 -3.23 19.01 20.27
C GLY A 392 -4.06 18.96 18.98
N GLU A 393 -4.94 17.97 18.81
CA GLU A 393 -5.95 17.99 17.76
C GLU A 393 -7.18 18.77 18.22
N THR A 394 -7.87 19.40 17.27
CA THR A 394 -9.16 20.06 17.49
C THR A 394 -10.12 19.64 16.39
N LYS A 395 -11.35 19.30 16.77
CA LYS A 395 -12.44 18.96 15.87
C LYS A 395 -13.66 19.79 16.20
N ILE A 396 -14.44 20.11 15.18
CA ILE A 396 -15.62 20.97 15.26
C ILE A 396 -16.75 20.27 14.50
N ASP A 397 -17.94 20.24 15.09
CA ASP A 397 -19.19 19.95 14.39
C ASP A 397 -20.16 21.11 14.62
N CYS A 398 -21.05 21.35 13.67
CA CYS A 398 -21.89 22.53 13.62
C CYS A 398 -23.25 22.27 12.99
N VAL A 399 -24.22 23.12 13.34
CA VAL A 399 -25.59 23.03 12.85
C VAL A 399 -26.19 24.42 12.72
N ARG A 400 -27.03 24.62 11.69
CA ARG A 400 -27.79 25.86 11.47
C ARG A 400 -29.03 25.83 12.38
N VAL A 401 -29.05 26.67 13.41
CA VAL A 401 -30.10 26.68 14.46
C VAL A 401 -31.24 27.67 14.20
N ALA A 402 -31.01 28.68 13.34
CA ALA A 402 -32.05 29.63 12.96
C ALA A 402 -31.70 30.39 11.67
N THR A 403 -32.71 31.07 11.12
CA THR A 403 -32.55 32.05 10.04
C THR A 403 -33.40 33.28 10.36
N LYS A 404 -32.79 34.46 10.41
CA LYS A 404 -33.51 35.74 10.44
C LYS A 404 -33.65 36.23 9.01
N GLY A 405 -34.87 36.33 8.49
CA GLY A 405 -35.11 37.04 7.23
C GLY A 405 -35.09 38.56 7.44
N ALA A 406 -34.66 39.31 6.42
CA ALA A 406 -34.85 40.76 6.40
C ALA A 406 -36.34 41.12 6.49
N ALA A 407 -36.68 42.10 7.33
CA ALA A 407 -38.04 42.57 7.54
C ALA A 407 -38.61 43.18 6.24
N THR A 408 -39.51 42.45 5.58
CA THR A 408 -40.26 42.97 4.43
C THR A 408 -41.17 44.11 4.88
N ARG A 409 -40.93 45.33 4.40
CA ARG A 409 -41.92 46.40 4.53
C ARG A 409 -43.24 45.92 3.95
N LYS A 410 -44.33 46.01 4.73
CA LYS A 410 -45.68 46.02 4.16
C LYS A 410 -45.72 47.15 3.12
N PRO A 411 -46.18 46.91 1.88
CA PRO A 411 -46.52 48.00 1.00
C PRO A 411 -47.74 48.72 1.59
N GLU A 412 -47.57 49.98 1.99
CA GLU A 412 -48.68 50.93 1.97
C GLU A 412 -49.15 51.09 0.51
N PRO A 413 -50.45 51.33 0.27
CA PRO A 413 -50.97 51.42 -1.10
C PRO A 413 -50.37 52.64 -1.81
N GLU A 414 -49.56 52.39 -2.84
CA GLU A 414 -48.94 53.48 -3.62
C GLU A 414 -49.99 54.31 -4.36
N GLN A 415 -49.83 55.63 -4.27
CA GLN A 415 -50.74 56.60 -4.86
C GLN A 415 -50.58 56.64 -6.38
N GLU A 416 -51.65 56.33 -7.13
CA GLU A 416 -51.61 56.19 -8.60
C GLU A 416 -51.04 57.43 -9.29
N LYS A 417 -49.96 57.22 -10.08
CA LYS A 417 -49.31 58.28 -10.84
C LYS A 417 -49.76 58.25 -12.30
N GLN A 418 -50.61 59.22 -12.66
CA GLN A 418 -51.30 59.32 -13.95
C GLN A 418 -50.34 59.56 -15.14
N SER A 419 -49.78 58.50 -15.74
CA SER A 419 -48.90 58.66 -16.93
C SER A 419 -48.89 57.48 -17.92
N ASP A 420 -49.99 56.75 -18.10
CA ASP A 420 -49.97 55.49 -18.89
C ASP A 420 -51.21 55.23 -19.77
N HIS A 421 -51.49 56.16 -20.69
CA HIS A 421 -52.46 55.97 -21.78
C HIS A 421 -51.84 56.22 -23.18
N THR A 422 -50.99 57.24 -23.33
CA THR A 422 -50.27 57.56 -24.57
C THR A 422 -49.25 56.49 -24.98
N VAL A 423 -48.55 55.88 -24.02
CA VAL A 423 -47.54 54.84 -24.27
C VAL A 423 -48.17 53.58 -24.87
N LYS A 424 -49.32 53.16 -24.35
CA LYS A 424 -50.07 51.98 -24.84
C LYS A 424 -50.54 52.13 -26.29
N ILE A 425 -50.98 53.32 -26.67
CA ILE A 425 -51.39 53.63 -28.05
C ILE A 425 -50.17 53.56 -28.99
N ALA A 426 -49.04 54.15 -28.60
CA ALA A 426 -47.80 54.08 -29.38
C ALA A 426 -47.29 52.64 -29.56
N GLY A 427 -47.33 51.82 -28.50
CA GLY A 427 -46.95 50.41 -28.56
C GLY A 427 -47.82 49.57 -29.50
N ALA A 428 -49.14 49.79 -29.49
CA ALA A 428 -50.06 49.11 -30.41
C ALA A 428 -49.78 49.46 -31.88
N ILE A 429 -49.57 50.75 -32.18
CA ILE A 429 -49.24 51.22 -33.54
C ILE A 429 -47.90 50.63 -34.02
N ALA A 430 -46.87 50.60 -33.16
CA ALA A 430 -45.57 50.00 -33.49
C ALA A 430 -45.67 48.48 -33.76
N GLY A 431 -46.46 47.76 -32.97
CA GLY A 431 -46.71 46.32 -33.18
C GLY A 431 -47.43 46.04 -34.51
N ILE A 432 -48.43 46.85 -34.87
CA ILE A 432 -49.14 46.75 -36.14
C ILE A 432 -48.20 47.06 -37.32
N LEU A 433 -47.36 48.10 -37.22
CA LEU A 433 -46.35 48.40 -38.25
C LEU A 433 -45.38 47.24 -38.46
N LEU A 434 -44.87 46.65 -37.38
CA LEU A 434 -43.94 45.51 -37.44
C LEU A 434 -44.61 44.30 -38.12
N PHE A 435 -45.87 44.02 -37.82
CA PHE A 435 -46.62 42.93 -38.45
C PHE A 435 -46.83 43.17 -39.95
N ILE A 436 -47.13 44.41 -40.36
CA ILE A 436 -47.24 44.81 -41.78
C ILE A 436 -45.90 44.66 -42.51
N ILE A 437 -44.78 45.04 -41.88
CA ILE A 437 -43.43 44.88 -42.45
C ILE A 437 -43.09 43.40 -42.66
N ILE A 438 -43.38 42.54 -41.67
CA ILE A 438 -43.19 41.08 -41.77
C ILE A 438 -44.07 40.50 -42.88
N PHE A 439 -45.34 40.90 -42.97
CA PHE A 439 -46.28 40.42 -43.99
C PHE A 439 -45.86 40.85 -45.41
N LEU A 440 -45.41 42.10 -45.60
CA LEU A 440 -44.81 42.57 -46.84
C LEU A 440 -43.52 41.81 -47.19
N GLY A 441 -42.68 41.49 -46.20
CA GLY A 441 -41.50 40.65 -46.36
C GLY A 441 -41.83 39.24 -46.87
N VAL A 442 -42.88 38.61 -46.32
CA VAL A 442 -43.39 37.31 -46.79
C VAL A 442 -43.94 37.40 -48.21
N ILE A 443 -44.74 38.43 -48.54
CA ILE A 443 -45.25 38.66 -49.90
C ILE A 443 -44.10 38.86 -50.91
N LEU A 444 -43.06 39.62 -50.53
CA LEU A 444 -41.87 39.82 -51.36
C LEU A 444 -41.07 38.51 -51.54
N LEU A 445 -40.90 37.70 -50.50
CA LEU A 445 -40.29 36.37 -50.58
C LEU A 445 -41.09 35.43 -51.50
N MET A 446 -42.43 35.44 -51.42
CA MET A 446 -43.29 34.65 -52.31
C MET A 446 -43.24 35.15 -53.76
N LYS A 447 -43.20 36.47 -54.00
CA LYS A 447 -42.93 37.04 -55.35
C LYS A 447 -41.55 36.63 -55.87
N LYS A 448 -40.50 36.68 -55.05
CA LYS A 448 -39.13 36.30 -55.44
C LYS A 448 -39.04 34.82 -55.81
N ARG A 449 -39.71 33.93 -55.05
CA ARG A 449 -39.86 32.50 -55.39
C ARG A 449 -40.68 32.27 -56.68
N LYS A 450 -41.74 33.07 -56.94
CA LYS A 450 -42.54 32.97 -58.18
C LYS A 450 -41.77 33.42 -59.43
N LEU A 451 -40.89 34.42 -59.35
CA LEU A 451 -40.00 34.77 -60.48
C LEU A 451 -38.86 33.75 -60.67
N ALA A 452 -38.25 33.25 -59.60
CA ALA A 452 -37.16 32.28 -59.68
C ALA A 452 -37.57 30.99 -60.41
N LYS A 453 -38.82 30.51 -60.23
CA LYS A 453 -39.32 29.32 -60.93
C LYS A 453 -39.44 29.50 -62.45
N LYS A 454 -39.58 30.74 -62.96
CA LYS A 454 -39.72 31.03 -64.40
C LYS A 454 -38.39 31.34 -65.11
N ARG A 455 -37.24 30.99 -64.51
CA ARG A 455 -35.89 31.17 -65.10
C ARG A 455 -35.01 29.92 -65.05
N LYS A 456 -35.61 28.73 -64.79
CA LYS A 456 -34.90 27.44 -64.67
C LYS A 456 -35.36 26.38 -65.68
N GLU A 457 -35.97 26.79 -66.79
CA GLU A 457 -36.47 25.90 -67.86
C GLU A 457 -35.77 26.12 -69.22
N THR A 458 -34.81 27.05 -69.30
CA THR A 458 -34.10 27.43 -70.55
C THR A 458 -32.57 27.38 -70.44
N LEU A 459 -32.03 26.50 -69.58
CA LEU A 459 -30.59 26.22 -69.52
C LEU A 459 -30.27 24.81 -68.98
N SER A 460 -30.96 23.80 -69.52
CA SER A 460 -30.76 22.38 -69.18
C SER A 460 -30.97 21.48 -70.42
N SER A 461 -30.29 21.81 -71.52
CA SER A 461 -30.35 21.06 -72.79
C SER A 461 -28.96 20.88 -73.44
N ARG A 462 -27.96 20.58 -72.61
CA ARG A 462 -26.64 20.00 -72.92
C ARG A 462 -26.07 19.51 -71.57
N GLN A 463 -25.77 18.23 -71.34
CA GLN A 463 -25.71 17.07 -72.23
C GLN A 463 -26.41 15.84 -71.62
N GLU A 464 -27.10 15.07 -72.46
CA GLU A 464 -27.40 13.64 -72.24
C GLU A 464 -26.81 12.84 -73.42
N MET A 465 -26.15 11.71 -73.11
CA MET A 465 -25.68 10.58 -73.96
C MET A 465 -24.70 9.77 -73.07
N THR A 466 -24.69 8.42 -72.94
CA THR A 466 -25.20 7.27 -73.74
C THR A 466 -25.20 5.98 -72.85
N LEU A 467 -25.99 4.90 -72.99
CA LEU A 467 -27.31 4.61 -73.63
C LEU A 467 -27.75 3.13 -73.34
N MET A 468 -28.95 2.91 -72.77
CA MET A 468 -29.69 1.60 -72.64
C MET A 468 -29.05 0.51 -71.72
N VAL A 469 -29.66 -0.65 -71.34
CA VAL A 469 -30.54 -1.71 -71.96
C VAL A 469 -31.22 -2.52 -70.80
N ASN A 470 -32.42 -3.18 -70.77
CA ASN A 470 -33.60 -3.41 -71.66
C ASN A 470 -34.97 -3.41 -70.87
N ASN A 471 -35.91 -4.37 -71.09
CA ASN A 471 -37.33 -4.36 -70.64
C ASN A 471 -38.02 -5.77 -70.62
N SER A 472 -39.16 -5.97 -69.89
CA SER A 472 -40.32 -6.94 -70.10
C SER A 472 -41.05 -7.32 -68.76
N GLN A 473 -42.38 -7.12 -68.55
CA GLN A 473 -43.62 -7.88 -68.93
C GLN A 473 -43.80 -9.28 -68.24
N HIS A 474 -44.97 -9.79 -67.78
CA HIS A 474 -46.38 -9.32 -67.65
C HIS A 474 -47.17 -10.25 -66.66
N ALA A 475 -48.14 -9.79 -65.83
CA ALA A 475 -49.03 -10.67 -65.01
C ALA A 475 -50.29 -9.96 -64.42
N THR A 476 -51.33 -10.69 -63.97
CA THR A 476 -52.60 -10.13 -63.42
C THR A 476 -53.43 -11.09 -62.51
N MET A 477 -54.12 -10.54 -61.49
CA MET A 477 -55.28 -11.09 -60.71
C MET A 477 -55.00 -12.31 -59.77
N VAL A 478 -55.62 -12.55 -58.59
CA VAL A 478 -56.75 -11.95 -57.80
C VAL A 478 -56.62 -12.40 -56.29
N ASP A 479 -57.32 -12.01 -55.20
CA ASP A 479 -58.43 -11.07 -54.86
C ASP A 479 -58.53 -10.72 -53.31
N THR A 480 -59.68 -10.17 -52.87
CA THR A 480 -60.35 -9.98 -51.53
C THR A 480 -59.90 -10.73 -50.23
N HIS A 481 -60.23 -10.33 -48.96
CA HIS A 481 -61.08 -9.24 -48.40
C HIS A 481 -60.84 -8.90 -46.88
N SER A 482 -60.91 -7.60 -46.51
CA SER A 482 -61.63 -6.98 -45.34
C SER A 482 -61.26 -7.15 -43.83
N HIS A 483 -61.72 -6.16 -43.02
CA HIS A 483 -61.97 -6.13 -41.55
C HIS A 483 -60.80 -6.03 -40.52
N THR A 484 -61.01 -5.69 -39.22
CA THR A 484 -61.33 -4.34 -38.63
C THR A 484 -61.10 -4.29 -37.09
N LEU A 485 -60.99 -3.07 -36.51
CA LEU A 485 -61.28 -2.65 -35.10
C LEU A 485 -60.30 -2.92 -33.91
N ASN A 486 -60.09 -1.86 -33.09
CA ASN A 486 -59.83 -1.77 -31.62
C ASN A 486 -58.65 -2.55 -30.96
N GLY A 487 -58.11 -2.15 -29.78
CA GLY A 487 -58.28 -0.94 -28.96
C GLY A 487 -57.81 -1.11 -27.48
N ARG A 488 -57.56 0.01 -26.78
CA ARG A 488 -57.25 0.19 -25.32
C ARG A 488 -55.92 -0.34 -24.71
N THR A 489 -55.07 0.63 -24.35
CA THR A 489 -54.45 0.88 -23.01
C THR A 489 -54.66 -0.12 -21.85
N VAL A 490 -53.58 -0.43 -21.09
CA VAL A 490 -53.33 0.00 -19.68
C VAL A 490 -52.07 -0.68 -19.05
N SER A 491 -51.29 0.09 -18.26
CA SER A 491 -50.27 -0.23 -17.23
C SER A 491 -49.21 -1.36 -17.36
N SER A 492 -47.98 -0.98 -16.99
CA SER A 492 -46.87 -1.74 -16.35
C SER A 492 -47.31 -2.58 -15.10
N PRO A 493 -46.49 -3.45 -14.44
CA PRO A 493 -45.01 -3.40 -14.38
C PRO A 493 -44.18 -4.71 -14.21
N SER A 494 -42.85 -4.53 -14.34
CA SER A 494 -41.74 -5.18 -13.58
C SER A 494 -41.49 -6.71 -13.54
N SER A 495 -40.32 -7.09 -14.08
CA SER A 495 -39.20 -7.81 -13.39
C SER A 495 -38.84 -9.29 -13.69
N PHE A 496 -37.52 -9.53 -13.62
CA PHE A 496 -36.77 -10.74 -13.18
C PHE A 496 -36.28 -11.84 -14.17
N THR A 497 -34.93 -11.91 -14.29
CA THR A 497 -34.00 -13.07 -14.46
C THR A 497 -34.07 -14.09 -15.61
N LEU A 498 -33.02 -14.05 -16.45
CA LEU A 498 -32.00 -15.10 -16.75
C LEU A 498 -32.37 -16.61 -16.86
N LYS A 499 -31.92 -17.24 -17.97
CA LYS A 499 -31.26 -18.58 -18.11
C LYS A 499 -30.83 -18.79 -19.59
N THR A 500 -29.53 -18.87 -19.98
CA THR A 500 -28.52 -19.97 -19.97
C THR A 500 -28.56 -20.98 -21.16
N ASN A 501 -27.38 -21.52 -21.55
CA ASN A 501 -27.10 -22.77 -22.32
C ASN A 501 -27.10 -22.72 -23.89
N THR A 502 -26.34 -23.51 -24.71
CA THR A 502 -25.18 -24.46 -24.48
C THR A 502 -24.56 -25.07 -25.80
N ILE A 503 -23.22 -25.24 -25.86
CA ILE A 503 -22.34 -26.23 -26.62
C ILE A 503 -22.22 -26.30 -28.19
N SER A 504 -20.96 -26.08 -28.67
CA SER A 504 -20.04 -26.78 -29.66
C SER A 504 -20.55 -27.43 -30.99
N THR A 505 -19.80 -28.15 -31.88
CA THR A 505 -18.44 -28.83 -31.91
C THR A 505 -17.96 -29.18 -33.36
N THR A 506 -16.75 -29.78 -33.53
CA THR A 506 -16.19 -30.68 -34.62
C THR A 506 -14.99 -30.21 -35.50
N VAL A 507 -14.22 -31.19 -36.05
CA VAL A 507 -12.93 -31.12 -36.82
C VAL A 507 -12.83 -32.36 -37.77
N PRO A 508 -12.02 -32.40 -38.88
CA PRO A 508 -10.71 -33.12 -38.86
C PRO A 508 -9.61 -32.78 -39.94
N ASN A 509 -8.38 -33.28 -39.69
CA ASN A 509 -7.15 -33.58 -40.50
C ASN A 509 -7.12 -33.40 -42.06
N SER A 510 -5.97 -33.21 -42.76
CA SER A 510 -4.66 -33.92 -42.64
C SER A 510 -3.46 -33.33 -43.46
N TYR A 511 -2.27 -33.94 -43.30
CA TYR A 511 -1.01 -33.91 -44.12
C TYR A 511 0.08 -32.81 -43.89
N TYR A 512 1.34 -33.21 -44.19
CA TYR A 512 2.67 -32.59 -43.91
C TYR A 512 3.64 -32.92 -45.10
N PRO A 513 4.88 -32.37 -45.29
CA PRO A 513 5.91 -32.04 -44.28
C PRO A 513 6.60 -30.64 -44.41
N ASP A 514 7.46 -30.34 -43.41
CA ASP A 514 8.69 -29.49 -43.32
C ASP A 514 8.98 -28.31 -44.30
N ASP A 515 9.68 -27.24 -43.91
CA ASP A 515 10.53 -27.03 -42.72
C ASP A 515 10.53 -25.57 -42.20
N SER A 516 10.99 -25.40 -40.95
CA SER A 516 11.56 -24.21 -40.29
C SER A 516 11.06 -22.81 -40.67
N HIS A 517 10.21 -22.20 -39.81
CA HIS A 517 10.40 -20.82 -39.34
C HIS A 517 9.51 -20.53 -38.11
N THR A 518 10.10 -19.99 -37.03
CA THR A 518 9.36 -19.56 -35.83
C THR A 518 8.85 -18.13 -35.98
N MET A 519 7.53 -17.92 -35.82
CA MET A 519 6.89 -16.60 -35.69
C MET A 519 5.72 -16.63 -34.69
N THR A 520 5.24 -15.43 -34.38
CA THR A 520 4.06 -15.11 -33.55
C THR A 520 2.73 -15.52 -34.25
N SER A 521 1.50 -15.36 -33.72
CA SER A 521 0.99 -14.51 -32.61
C SER A 521 -0.44 -14.94 -32.16
N GLU A 522 -0.93 -14.37 -31.05
CA GLU A 522 -2.36 -14.07 -30.75
C GLU A 522 -3.40 -15.23 -30.72
N THR A 523 -4.65 -15.11 -30.22
CA THR A 523 -5.45 -14.09 -29.47
C THR A 523 -6.29 -14.87 -28.40
N SER A 524 -7.16 -14.36 -27.51
CA SER A 524 -7.77 -13.07 -27.15
C SER A 524 -8.17 -13.17 -25.66
N SER A 525 -7.99 -12.21 -24.75
CA SER A 525 -8.68 -10.92 -24.53
C SER A 525 -10.22 -10.97 -24.46
N LEU A 526 -10.79 -10.56 -23.30
CA LEU A 526 -12.20 -10.11 -23.20
C LEU A 526 -12.52 -9.21 -21.97
N VAL A 527 -11.62 -8.30 -21.60
CA VAL A 527 -11.97 -7.01 -20.99
C VAL A 527 -11.06 -5.96 -21.63
N GLN A 528 -11.64 -4.88 -22.16
CA GLN A 528 -10.94 -3.92 -23.01
C GLN A 528 -11.04 -2.52 -22.40
N SER A 529 -9.91 -1.96 -21.97
CA SER A 529 -9.81 -0.59 -21.45
C SER A 529 -9.08 0.33 -22.45
N HIS A 530 -9.54 1.58 -22.55
CA HIS A 530 -9.15 2.50 -23.61
C HIS A 530 -7.79 3.18 -23.34
N TYR A 531 -6.68 2.53 -23.74
CA TYR A 531 -5.34 3.16 -23.75
C TYR A 531 -4.66 3.27 -25.13
N LYS A 532 -5.07 2.49 -26.15
CA LYS A 532 -4.44 2.50 -27.49
C LYS A 532 -5.01 3.56 -28.46
N GLN A 533 -5.12 4.83 -28.02
CA GLN A 533 -5.56 5.91 -28.92
C GLN A 533 -4.94 7.29 -28.62
N ARG A 534 -3.67 7.32 -28.19
CA ARG A 534 -2.88 8.57 -28.05
C ARG A 534 -1.45 8.52 -28.60
N GLU A 535 -1.00 7.38 -29.14
CA GLU A 535 0.27 7.25 -29.87
C GLU A 535 0.08 7.63 -31.35
N SER A 536 -0.18 8.92 -31.60
CA SER A 536 -0.03 9.55 -32.90
C SER A 536 0.19 11.04 -32.72
N GLU A 537 1.03 11.64 -33.57
CA GLU A 537 1.32 13.08 -33.64
C GLU A 537 1.78 13.76 -32.34
N ARG A 538 3.02 13.46 -31.92
CA ARG A 538 3.90 14.50 -31.36
C ARG A 538 5.38 14.14 -31.48
N GLU A 539 6.04 14.67 -32.50
CA GLU A 539 7.49 14.85 -32.46
C GLU A 539 7.81 15.94 -31.42
N ALA A 540 8.32 15.53 -30.27
CA ALA A 540 8.97 16.41 -29.31
C ALA A 540 10.48 16.15 -29.35
N PRO A 541 11.34 17.17 -29.30
CA PRO A 541 12.78 16.95 -29.25
C PRO A 541 13.16 16.18 -27.98
N PRO A 542 14.11 15.22 -28.06
CA PRO A 542 14.48 14.40 -26.92
C PRO A 542 15.15 15.24 -25.83
N TYR A 543 14.47 15.43 -24.70
CA TYR A 543 15.04 16.07 -23.52
C TYR A 543 16.06 15.11 -22.88
N GLN A 544 17.35 15.33 -23.14
CA GLN A 544 18.44 14.46 -22.67
C GLN A 544 18.78 14.67 -21.18
N THR A 545 17.81 14.43 -20.29
CA THR A 545 18.05 14.39 -18.82
C THR A 545 18.96 13.23 -18.42
N GLY A 546 18.86 12.09 -19.13
CA GLY A 546 19.62 10.86 -18.87
C GLY A 546 21.14 10.92 -19.12
N GLN A 547 21.73 12.09 -19.38
CA GLN A 547 23.19 12.28 -19.46
C GLN A 547 23.80 13.01 -18.26
N LEU A 548 23.00 13.67 -17.39
CA LEU A 548 23.54 14.48 -16.29
C LEU A 548 24.00 13.63 -15.10
N HIS A 549 23.19 12.65 -14.67
CA HIS A 549 23.49 11.80 -13.50
C HIS A 549 23.20 10.31 -13.79
N PRO A 550 24.15 9.39 -13.51
CA PRO A 550 23.93 7.96 -13.68
C PRO A 550 23.01 7.40 -12.58
N ALA A 551 22.16 6.44 -12.94
CA ALA A 551 21.23 5.84 -12.00
C ALA A 551 21.94 5.05 -10.89
N ILE A 552 21.65 5.41 -9.64
CA ILE A 552 22.25 4.81 -8.45
C ILE A 552 21.52 3.50 -8.11
N ARG A 553 22.26 2.40 -7.90
CA ARG A 553 21.64 1.13 -7.47
C ARG A 553 21.14 1.27 -6.03
N VAL A 554 20.02 0.64 -5.70
CA VAL A 554 19.39 0.74 -4.36
C VAL A 554 20.35 0.38 -3.22
N ALA A 555 21.27 -0.57 -3.43
CA ALA A 555 22.30 -0.95 -2.47
C ALA A 555 23.34 0.16 -2.21
N ASP A 556 23.65 0.98 -3.23
CA ASP A 556 24.66 2.06 -3.15
C ASP A 556 24.04 3.38 -2.69
N LEU A 557 22.70 3.50 -2.71
CA LEU A 557 21.97 4.75 -2.46
C LEU A 557 22.29 5.39 -1.11
N LEU A 558 22.44 4.60 -0.05
CA LEU A 558 22.80 5.11 1.27
C LEU A 558 24.23 5.67 1.30
N GLN A 559 25.17 5.01 0.63
CA GLN A 559 26.56 5.47 0.50
C GLN A 559 26.63 6.76 -0.32
N HIS A 560 25.88 6.83 -1.43
CA HIS A 560 25.77 8.04 -2.25
C HIS A 560 25.16 9.22 -1.46
N ILE A 561 24.05 9.02 -0.75
CA ILE A 561 23.44 10.06 0.10
C ILE A 561 24.40 10.52 1.21
N THR A 562 25.23 9.62 1.74
CA THR A 562 26.25 9.97 2.74
C THR A 562 27.37 10.81 2.11
N GLN A 563 27.85 10.43 0.92
CA GLN A 563 28.87 11.16 0.17
C GLN A 563 28.39 12.57 -0.23
N MET A 564 27.17 12.71 -0.73
CA MET A 564 26.57 14.01 -1.09
C MET A 564 26.29 14.92 0.12
N LYS A 565 26.33 14.37 1.34
CA LYS A 565 26.24 15.10 2.62
C LYS A 565 27.60 15.39 3.27
N CYS A 566 28.70 14.83 2.76
CA CYS A 566 30.03 15.28 3.15
C CYS A 566 30.24 16.75 2.73
N ALA A 567 31.13 17.46 3.44
CA ALA A 567 31.34 18.91 3.26
C ALA A 567 30.02 19.71 3.30
N GLU A 568 29.30 19.65 4.43
CA GLU A 568 28.13 20.47 4.76
C GLU A 568 26.94 20.38 3.77
N GLY A 569 26.93 19.37 2.88
CA GLY A 569 25.86 19.16 1.89
C GLY A 569 26.08 19.82 0.53
N TYR A 570 27.31 20.28 0.23
CA TYR A 570 27.63 20.91 -1.06
C TYR A 570 27.27 20.04 -2.27
N GLY A 571 27.42 18.71 -2.21
CA GLY A 571 27.15 17.82 -3.36
C GLY A 571 25.72 17.92 -3.91
N PHE A 572 24.70 17.89 -3.04
CA PHE A 572 23.31 18.09 -3.46
C PHE A 572 23.02 19.53 -3.94
N LYS A 573 23.79 20.51 -3.46
CA LYS A 573 23.68 21.90 -3.93
C LYS A 573 24.27 22.07 -5.32
N GLU A 574 25.44 21.48 -5.59
CA GLU A 574 26.08 21.46 -6.90
C GLU A 574 25.23 20.70 -7.93
N GLU A 575 24.61 19.58 -7.55
CA GLU A 575 23.63 18.87 -8.38
C GLU A 575 22.43 19.78 -8.73
N TYR A 576 21.87 20.48 -7.74
CA TYR A 576 20.77 21.43 -7.96
C TYR A 576 21.18 22.62 -8.85
N GLU A 577 22.35 23.22 -8.60
CA GLU A 577 22.91 24.35 -9.36
C GLU A 577 23.39 23.94 -10.77
N SER A 578 23.42 22.64 -11.09
CA SER A 578 23.69 22.13 -12.44
C SER A 578 22.45 22.09 -13.35
N PHE A 579 21.24 22.21 -12.80
CA PHE A 579 20.02 22.29 -13.61
C PHE A 579 19.90 23.64 -14.32
N PHE A 580 19.36 23.62 -15.53
CA PHE A 580 19.30 24.81 -16.40
C PHE A 580 18.29 25.83 -15.88
N GLU A 581 18.76 26.98 -15.37
CA GLU A 581 17.90 28.06 -14.91
C GLU A 581 17.17 28.79 -16.07
N GLY A 582 15.91 29.15 -15.84
CA GLY A 582 15.10 29.96 -16.76
C GLY A 582 14.10 29.17 -17.62
N GLN A 583 13.60 29.80 -18.69
CA GLN A 583 12.61 29.19 -19.58
C GLN A 583 13.30 28.28 -20.61
N SER A 584 13.11 26.97 -20.49
CA SER A 584 13.68 25.95 -21.38
C SER A 584 12.69 25.35 -22.39
N ALA A 585 11.39 25.68 -22.30
CA ALA A 585 10.35 25.24 -23.24
C ALA A 585 9.13 26.21 -23.31
N PRO A 586 8.22 26.06 -24.30
CA PRO A 586 6.96 26.82 -24.35
C PRO A 586 5.96 26.47 -23.24
N TRP A 587 5.10 27.42 -22.88
CA TRP A 587 4.13 27.39 -21.76
C TRP A 587 2.90 28.27 -22.05
N ASP A 588 2.52 28.34 -23.32
CA ASP A 588 1.49 29.22 -23.84
C ASP A 588 0.09 28.80 -23.39
N SER A 589 -0.18 27.49 -23.22
CA SER A 589 -1.44 27.05 -22.57
C SER A 589 -1.57 27.59 -21.15
N ALA A 590 -0.47 27.65 -20.40
CA ALA A 590 -0.46 28.09 -19.00
C ALA A 590 -0.59 29.61 -18.85
N LYS A 591 -0.20 30.38 -19.88
CA LYS A 591 -0.24 31.85 -19.91
C LYS A 591 -1.55 32.45 -20.43
N LYS A 592 -2.46 31.66 -21.00
CA LYS A 592 -3.80 32.14 -21.37
C LYS A 592 -4.54 32.72 -20.15
N ASP A 593 -5.32 33.79 -20.36
CA ASP A 593 -6.07 34.44 -19.27
C ASP A 593 -7.06 33.50 -18.56
N GLU A 594 -7.70 32.58 -19.31
CA GLU A 594 -8.58 31.52 -18.77
C GLU A 594 -7.86 30.58 -17.77
N ASN A 595 -6.56 30.35 -17.96
CA ASN A 595 -5.75 29.41 -17.18
C ASN A 595 -4.89 30.10 -16.12
N ARG A 596 -4.73 31.43 -16.17
CA ARG A 596 -3.91 32.21 -15.24
C ARG A 596 -4.31 32.01 -13.78
N MET A 597 -5.61 31.89 -13.51
CA MET A 597 -6.18 31.62 -12.18
C MET A 597 -5.95 30.18 -11.69
N LYS A 598 -5.51 29.26 -12.56
CA LYS A 598 -5.22 27.86 -12.21
C LYS A 598 -3.76 27.63 -11.79
N ASN A 599 -2.90 28.65 -11.85
CA ASN A 599 -1.49 28.59 -11.46
C ASN A 599 -1.26 29.23 -10.09
N ARG A 600 -0.61 28.52 -9.16
CA ARG A 600 -0.30 29.00 -7.80
C ARG A 600 0.76 30.12 -7.77
N TYR A 601 1.72 30.08 -8.69
CA TYR A 601 2.76 31.08 -8.84
C TYR A 601 2.93 31.44 -10.32
N GLY A 602 3.03 32.73 -10.64
CA GLY A 602 3.15 33.19 -12.03
C GLY A 602 4.45 32.81 -12.74
N ASN A 603 5.44 32.34 -11.98
CA ASN A 603 6.77 31.91 -12.43
C ASN A 603 6.99 30.39 -12.32
N ILE A 604 6.00 29.61 -11.86
CA ILE A 604 6.08 28.14 -11.75
C ILE A 604 4.84 27.57 -12.46
N ILE A 605 4.97 27.40 -13.78
CA ILE A 605 3.86 27.10 -14.69
C ILE A 605 4.22 25.98 -15.68
N ALA A 606 3.21 25.19 -16.07
CA ALA A 606 3.39 23.97 -16.84
C ALA A 606 3.86 24.21 -18.29
N TYR A 607 4.88 23.46 -18.72
CA TYR A 607 5.37 23.46 -20.10
C TYR A 607 4.44 22.65 -21.04
N ASP A 608 4.17 23.16 -22.24
CA ASP A 608 3.15 22.62 -23.16
C ASP A 608 3.41 21.21 -23.71
N HIS A 609 4.69 20.84 -23.80
CA HIS A 609 5.13 19.58 -24.41
C HIS A 609 4.74 18.38 -23.52
N SER A 610 4.95 18.49 -22.21
CA SER A 610 4.74 17.45 -21.20
C SER A 610 3.57 17.72 -20.25
N ARG A 611 2.80 18.82 -20.44
CA ARG A 611 1.66 19.09 -19.54
C ARG A 611 0.61 17.98 -19.61
N VAL A 612 0.06 17.63 -18.45
CA VAL A 612 -1.13 16.79 -18.36
C VAL A 612 -2.30 17.53 -19.00
N ARG A 613 -3.13 16.81 -19.77
CA ARG A 613 -4.28 17.38 -20.48
C ARG A 613 -5.54 16.64 -20.09
N LEU A 614 -6.39 17.31 -19.30
CA LEU A 614 -7.66 16.75 -18.84
C LEU A 614 -8.64 16.61 -20.02
N GLN A 615 -9.53 15.63 -19.94
CA GLN A 615 -10.68 15.50 -20.85
C GLN A 615 -11.52 16.78 -20.77
N PRO A 616 -11.69 17.56 -21.86
CA PRO A 616 -12.44 18.82 -21.84
C PRO A 616 -13.88 18.66 -21.35
N GLN A 617 -14.43 19.68 -20.71
CA GLN A 617 -15.84 19.72 -20.31
C GLN A 617 -16.67 20.55 -21.30
N ASP A 618 -17.87 20.08 -21.61
CA ASP A 618 -18.73 20.67 -22.64
C ASP A 618 -19.10 22.14 -22.32
N GLY A 619 -18.61 23.04 -23.18
CA GLY A 619 -18.91 24.48 -23.09
C GLY A 619 -17.99 25.29 -22.17
N GLU A 620 -16.96 24.70 -21.56
CA GLU A 620 -16.01 25.42 -20.69
C GLU A 620 -14.59 25.46 -21.27
N SER A 621 -14.17 26.64 -21.75
CA SER A 621 -12.79 26.90 -22.20
C SER A 621 -11.81 26.85 -21.02
N GLY A 622 -10.59 26.34 -21.25
CA GLY A 622 -9.60 26.10 -20.18
C GLY A 622 -9.89 24.89 -19.27
N SER A 623 -10.96 24.13 -19.53
CA SER A 623 -11.30 22.91 -18.76
C SER A 623 -10.33 21.72 -18.99
N ASP A 624 -9.44 21.81 -19.98
CA ASP A 624 -8.37 20.82 -20.27
C ASP A 624 -7.08 21.06 -19.46
N TYR A 625 -6.94 22.23 -18.83
CA TYR A 625 -5.70 22.69 -18.21
C TYR A 625 -5.66 22.48 -16.69
N ILE A 626 -4.54 21.92 -16.23
CA ILE A 626 -4.06 21.91 -14.85
C ILE A 626 -2.55 22.18 -14.87
N ASN A 627 -2.02 22.83 -13.82
CA ASN A 627 -0.60 23.10 -13.67
C ASN A 627 0.18 21.85 -13.21
N ALA A 628 0.29 20.88 -14.11
CA ALA A 628 0.97 19.61 -13.91
C ALA A 628 1.67 19.11 -15.19
N ASN A 629 2.82 18.46 -15.04
CA ASN A 629 3.62 17.88 -16.11
C ASN A 629 3.91 16.41 -15.82
N TYR A 630 3.93 15.59 -16.86
CA TYR A 630 4.51 14.26 -16.79
C TYR A 630 6.03 14.36 -16.62
N VAL A 631 6.60 13.41 -15.88
CA VAL A 631 8.03 13.26 -15.62
C VAL A 631 8.42 11.80 -15.87
N ASP A 632 9.51 11.60 -16.59
CA ASP A 632 10.00 10.25 -16.90
C ASP A 632 10.51 9.54 -15.64
N GLY A 633 10.19 8.25 -15.52
CA GLY A 633 10.80 7.36 -14.54
C GLY A 633 11.93 6.55 -15.18
N TYR A 634 12.86 6.06 -14.36
CA TYR A 634 14.12 5.44 -14.81
C TYR A 634 13.99 4.37 -15.93
N HIS A 635 12.88 3.63 -15.98
CA HIS A 635 12.61 2.63 -17.03
C HIS A 635 11.36 2.93 -17.90
N ARG A 636 10.69 4.07 -17.72
CA ARG A 636 9.38 4.36 -18.32
C ARG A 636 9.17 5.86 -18.57
N PRO A 637 8.92 6.30 -19.81
CA PRO A 637 8.57 7.70 -20.06
C PRO A 637 7.20 8.03 -19.44
N ASN A 638 7.00 9.30 -19.08
CA ASN A 638 5.78 9.85 -18.47
C ASN A 638 5.27 9.07 -17.23
N HIS A 639 6.16 8.41 -16.48
CA HIS A 639 5.76 7.50 -15.40
C HIS A 639 5.18 8.22 -14.17
N TYR A 640 5.65 9.43 -13.89
CA TYR A 640 5.23 10.25 -12.75
C TYR A 640 4.51 11.50 -13.24
N VAL A 641 3.70 12.12 -12.37
CA VAL A 641 3.10 13.43 -12.59
C VAL A 641 3.60 14.38 -11.50
N ALA A 642 4.34 15.41 -11.89
CA ALA A 642 4.68 16.53 -11.02
C ALA A 642 3.59 17.60 -11.13
N THR A 643 3.06 18.05 -10.00
CA THR A 643 1.98 19.03 -9.93
C THR A 643 2.18 19.96 -8.74
N GLN A 644 1.69 21.20 -8.86
CA GLN A 644 1.49 22.05 -7.68
C GLN A 644 0.47 21.38 -6.73
N GLY A 645 0.56 21.66 -5.42
CA GLY A 645 -0.53 21.33 -4.49
C GLY A 645 -1.81 22.08 -4.90
N PRO A 646 -3.00 21.42 -4.90
CA PRO A 646 -4.24 22.00 -5.44
C PRO A 646 -4.67 23.30 -4.75
N MET A 647 -5.47 24.10 -5.44
CA MET A 647 -6.04 25.34 -4.92
C MET A 647 -7.55 25.18 -4.71
N GLN A 648 -8.23 26.13 -4.05
CA GLN A 648 -9.68 26.02 -3.84
C GLN A 648 -10.44 26.01 -5.18
N GLU A 649 -9.84 26.58 -6.22
CA GLU A 649 -10.31 26.68 -7.59
C GLU A 649 -9.97 25.43 -8.42
N THR A 650 -8.88 24.73 -8.10
CA THR A 650 -8.34 23.60 -8.91
C THR A 650 -8.41 22.24 -8.23
N VAL A 651 -8.95 22.14 -7.01
CA VAL A 651 -9.11 20.86 -6.30
C VAL A 651 -9.98 19.84 -7.07
N TYR A 652 -10.96 20.30 -7.84
CA TYR A 652 -11.77 19.43 -8.70
C TYR A 652 -10.98 18.94 -9.92
N ASP A 653 -10.22 19.82 -10.58
CA ASP A 653 -9.32 19.47 -11.69
C ASP A 653 -8.20 18.50 -11.25
N PHE A 654 -7.71 18.65 -10.02
CA PHE A 654 -6.74 17.74 -9.41
C PHE A 654 -7.32 16.32 -9.24
N TRP A 655 -8.55 16.20 -8.73
CA TRP A 655 -9.20 14.88 -8.63
C TRP A 655 -9.59 14.29 -9.99
N ARG A 656 -9.98 15.13 -10.97
CA ARG A 656 -10.11 14.71 -12.38
C ARG A 656 -8.79 14.15 -12.91
N MET A 657 -7.66 14.78 -12.61
CA MET A 657 -6.33 14.31 -13.01
C MET A 657 -5.99 12.96 -12.38
N VAL A 658 -6.10 12.84 -11.06
CA VAL A 658 -5.80 11.59 -10.31
C VAL A 658 -6.63 10.41 -10.83
N TRP A 659 -7.92 10.65 -11.14
CA TRP A 659 -8.81 9.64 -11.70
C TRP A 659 -8.47 9.30 -13.16
N GLN A 660 -8.25 10.31 -14.01
CA GLN A 660 -7.94 10.13 -15.44
C GLN A 660 -6.62 9.38 -15.65
N GLU A 661 -5.59 9.71 -14.89
CA GLU A 661 -4.27 9.08 -14.98
C GLU A 661 -4.17 7.81 -14.11
N ASN A 662 -5.28 7.33 -13.54
CA ASN A 662 -5.36 6.12 -12.70
C ASN A 662 -4.27 6.08 -11.59
N THR A 663 -4.08 7.22 -10.91
CA THR A 663 -2.95 7.44 -10.01
C THR A 663 -3.14 6.73 -8.67
N ALA A 664 -2.37 5.65 -8.46
CA ALA A 664 -2.45 4.82 -7.25
C ALA A 664 -1.77 5.41 -6.01
N ALA A 665 -0.92 6.44 -6.16
CA ALA A 665 -0.08 6.99 -5.10
C ALA A 665 0.05 8.51 -5.23
N ILE A 666 -0.08 9.25 -4.12
CA ILE A 666 0.14 10.70 -4.06
C ILE A 666 1.17 10.98 -2.99
N VAL A 667 2.33 11.54 -3.38
CA VAL A 667 3.44 11.86 -2.48
C VAL A 667 3.55 13.38 -2.34
N MET A 668 3.53 13.88 -1.10
CA MET A 668 3.77 15.29 -0.81
C MET A 668 5.25 15.49 -0.46
N VAL A 669 5.96 16.30 -1.26
CA VAL A 669 7.41 16.56 -1.11
C VAL A 669 7.72 17.85 -0.31
N THR A 670 6.69 18.55 0.17
CA THR A 670 6.78 19.79 0.95
C THR A 670 6.27 19.60 2.37
N ASN A 671 6.77 20.38 3.32
CA ASN A 671 6.22 20.42 4.68
C ASN A 671 4.76 20.95 4.68
N LEU A 672 3.96 20.53 5.66
CA LEU A 672 2.58 21.01 5.84
C LEU A 672 2.49 22.48 6.28
N VAL A 673 3.61 23.06 6.74
CA VAL A 673 3.76 24.45 7.14
C VAL A 673 5.09 24.97 6.60
N GLU A 674 5.08 26.10 5.91
CA GLU A 674 6.29 26.79 5.44
C GLU A 674 6.26 28.26 5.90
N VAL A 675 7.35 28.72 6.50
CA VAL A 675 7.57 30.12 6.92
C VAL A 675 6.34 30.74 7.65
N GLY A 676 5.77 29.98 8.59
CA GLY A 676 4.62 30.40 9.40
C GLY A 676 3.26 30.37 8.68
N ARG A 677 3.19 29.96 7.41
CA ARG A 677 1.93 29.74 6.68
C ARG A 677 1.61 28.25 6.65
N VAL A 678 0.45 27.89 7.19
CA VAL A 678 -0.11 26.54 7.07
C VAL A 678 -0.55 26.32 5.62
N SER A 679 -0.15 25.20 5.02
CA SER A 679 -0.63 24.82 3.68
C SER A 679 -2.14 24.56 3.72
N PRO A 680 -2.96 25.10 2.80
CA PRO A 680 -4.43 25.13 2.93
C PRO A 680 -5.15 23.77 2.80
N HIS A 681 -4.41 22.66 2.89
CA HIS A 681 -4.88 21.29 2.67
C HIS A 681 -5.35 20.57 3.95
N THR A 682 -5.31 21.24 5.11
CA THR A 682 -5.79 20.71 6.40
C THR A 682 -7.29 20.38 6.44
N HIS A 683 -8.05 20.72 5.39
CA HIS A 683 -9.51 20.58 5.33
C HIS A 683 -10.03 19.78 4.12
N THR A 684 -9.17 19.18 3.30
CA THR A 684 -9.59 18.17 2.33
C THR A 684 -9.53 16.78 2.97
N HIS A 685 -10.69 16.12 3.13
CA HIS A 685 -10.76 14.73 3.57
C HIS A 685 -10.11 13.80 2.53
N THR A 686 -8.84 13.49 2.74
CA THR A 686 -8.03 12.65 1.85
C THR A 686 -7.24 11.65 2.69
N HIS A 687 -7.27 10.37 2.31
CA HIS A 687 -6.39 9.36 2.91
C HIS A 687 -4.96 9.56 2.39
N THR A 688 -4.13 10.26 3.17
CA THR A 688 -2.68 10.29 2.94
C THR A 688 -2.09 8.92 3.24
N HIS A 689 -2.01 8.06 2.22
CA HIS A 689 -1.34 6.77 2.30
C HIS A 689 0.18 6.97 2.26
N THR A 690 0.80 7.07 3.43
CA THR A 690 2.24 6.85 3.58
C THR A 690 2.56 5.44 3.08
N HIS A 691 3.34 5.33 2.01
CA HIS A 691 3.49 4.05 1.31
C HIS A 691 4.25 3.01 2.15
N THR A 692 3.57 1.88 2.42
CA THR A 692 4.26 0.63 2.72
C THR A 692 4.82 0.06 1.42
N HIS A 693 6.00 -0.55 1.46
CA HIS A 693 6.60 -1.21 0.29
C HIS A 693 5.82 -2.47 -0.08
N THR A 694 5.27 -2.52 -1.29
CA THR A 694 4.73 -3.75 -1.88
C THR A 694 5.81 -4.45 -2.71
N HIS A 695 6.41 -5.53 -2.19
CA HIS A 695 7.33 -6.35 -2.97
C HIS A 695 6.57 -7.18 -4.02
N THR A 696 6.72 -6.82 -5.29
CA THR A 696 6.24 -7.66 -6.39
C THR A 696 7.20 -8.83 -6.58
N HIS A 697 6.84 -10.01 -6.09
CA HIS A 697 7.62 -11.24 -6.33
C HIS A 697 7.44 -11.73 -7.77
N THR A 698 8.52 -11.74 -8.54
CA THR A 698 8.58 -12.45 -9.83
C THR A 698 8.55 -13.96 -9.60
N HIS A 699 7.43 -14.61 -9.91
CA HIS A 699 7.32 -16.07 -9.85
C HIS A 699 8.01 -16.72 -11.06
N THR A 700 9.27 -17.12 -10.88
CA THR A 700 9.94 -18.04 -11.82
C THR A 700 9.34 -19.45 -11.65
N HIS A 701 8.48 -19.87 -12.57
CA HIS A 701 7.89 -21.21 -12.58
C HIS A 701 8.90 -22.26 -13.08
N THR A 702 9.75 -22.77 -12.18
CA THR A 702 10.57 -23.96 -12.45
C THR A 702 9.68 -25.20 -12.40
N HIS A 703 9.23 -25.68 -13.57
CA HIS A 703 8.27 -26.78 -13.67
C HIS A 703 8.91 -28.17 -13.47
N ILE A 704 9.23 -28.51 -12.21
CA ILE A 704 9.70 -29.86 -11.86
C ILE A 704 8.51 -30.84 -11.89
N GLN A 705 8.61 -31.84 -12.76
CA GLN A 705 7.58 -32.84 -13.02
C GLN A 705 7.68 -34.00 -12.01
N PRO A 706 6.66 -34.25 -11.16
CA PRO A 706 6.68 -35.39 -10.25
C PRO A 706 6.39 -36.69 -11.00
N GLN A 707 7.33 -37.63 -11.01
CA GLN A 707 7.07 -38.99 -11.44
C GLN A 707 6.24 -39.71 -10.37
N LEU A 708 5.07 -40.24 -10.74
CA LEU A 708 4.39 -41.24 -9.90
C LEU A 708 5.17 -42.55 -9.94
N HIS A 709 5.40 -43.16 -8.79
CA HIS A 709 5.71 -44.58 -8.67
C HIS A 709 4.70 -45.22 -7.71
N THR A 710 3.91 -46.14 -8.25
CA THR A 710 2.82 -46.81 -7.54
C THR A 710 3.33 -48.13 -6.98
N HIS A 711 3.41 -48.25 -5.64
CA HIS A 711 3.71 -49.53 -5.00
C HIS A 711 2.44 -50.15 -4.41
N THR A 712 1.93 -51.18 -5.10
CA THR A 712 0.83 -52.01 -4.62
C THR A 712 1.37 -53.07 -3.66
N HIS A 713 0.86 -53.13 -2.44
CA HIS A 713 1.07 -54.28 -1.54
C HIS A 713 -0.11 -55.24 -1.62
N THR A 714 0.16 -56.47 -2.05
CA THR A 714 -0.81 -57.58 -2.06
C THR A 714 -0.64 -58.43 -0.81
N HIS A 715 -1.74 -58.86 -0.19
CA HIS A 715 -1.71 -59.82 0.92
C HIS A 715 -1.69 -61.27 0.41
N THR A 716 -0.68 -62.03 0.84
CA THR A 716 -0.75 -63.46 1.21
C THR A 716 0.29 -63.71 2.29
#